data_AF-A0A1C4V2G6-F1
#
_entry.id   AF-A0A1C4V2G6-F1
#
_cell.length_a   1.000
_cell.length_b   1.000
_cell.length_c   1.000
_cell.angle_alpha   90.00
_cell.angle_beta   90.00
_cell.angle_gamma   90.00
#
_symmetry.space_group_name_H-M   'P 1'
#
loop_
_entity.id
_entity.type
_entity.pdbx_description
1 polymer ?
#
loop_
_entity_poly.entity_id
_entity_poly.type
_entity_poly.pdbx_seq_one_letter_code
_entity_poly.pdbx_strand_id
1 'polypeptide(L)'
;MYAVSEELSREQKYFDAAWDHRERMRTTLGLAAGAAANSGAAARIRQDTQARLDRIGGSDEPVAFGRMDYEDGEVFYIGHHAIFDDHAELLVMNWQAPAAARYYEASHAEPLGLRLRRNFECSSNTITSFNDTVFAQLAADVAELEAHEDVVDDALLADLNSNRTGTMQDIVRTIQAAQFDLIRAPMDQLLVVQGGPGTGKTAVALHRVSWLLFNSQGRLSAQDVLIIGPNPTFTRYTRTVLPSLGDTNIEQRDINQLHPPVKRGRQEDAEVVRLKGDGRMAGLLQRALYARVGPPEGQHWVEAQIEGRPVPMAAEELKPLIARCRASAGTYSERRHLFRDLLTDLVSPRVRVSQQRLRTALDPVMDRLWPSFTAASFLRELYGSRDRLMGAAGDEFTAREVSLLHRRPADRLTEETWSDADLAVLDEAEHLINSVETRFTHVVVDEAQDLSPMQLRTIARRSANGSMTIVGDIAQSTGHWARDDWDEVLDHLPANLPQVREELRYGYRVPRQVFELAAQLLPLAAPTVQAPQIVRDGPAEPLVHRVDGDERAAESVRVAMGHAAHGRSVAIICPASCRPDTERELKAKDVAWRAASAGELGPGINLVGPQEAKGLEFDAVVVMEPEDIVAEDDRGHRLLYVALTRTTRYLDIVCVGDPLAMGDDDCGSDDTDEPSAATGDATHAEEDSDFRPDPWGPVLREVLAPNLAAANGSDTADGKDGLRVRPATVVEPSDAPPRRGHVSQRFVDLAAEEVVALLRGTVAPNLWESVLARAGEILDAEG
;
A
#
# COMPACT_ATOMS: atom_id res chain seq x y z
N MET A 1 -21.85 -34.90 19.17
CA MET A 1 -20.68 -35.58 18.55
C MET A 1 -21.06 -36.42 17.33
N TYR A 2 -22.06 -37.33 17.39
CA TYR A 2 -22.51 -38.12 16.23
C TYR A 2 -23.06 -37.29 15.04
N ALA A 3 -23.88 -36.26 15.30
CA ALA A 3 -24.44 -35.39 14.25
C ALA A 3 -23.36 -34.58 13.48
N VAL A 4 -22.34 -34.07 14.18
CA VAL A 4 -21.24 -33.31 13.58
C VAL A 4 -20.38 -34.20 12.66
N SER A 5 -20.16 -35.46 13.04
CA SER A 5 -19.42 -36.43 12.22
C SER A 5 -20.17 -36.82 10.95
N GLU A 6 -21.50 -36.87 10.99
CA GLU A 6 -22.34 -37.20 9.83
C GLU A 6 -22.40 -36.04 8.85
N GLU A 7 -22.54 -34.81 9.34
CA GLU A 7 -22.46 -33.61 8.51
C GLU A 7 -21.09 -33.46 7.86
N LEU A 8 -19.99 -33.60 8.61
CA LEU A 8 -18.64 -33.51 8.07
C LEU A 8 -18.42 -34.52 6.92
N SER A 9 -18.96 -35.73 7.06
CA SER A 9 -18.92 -36.75 6.01
C SER A 9 -19.75 -36.36 4.77
N ARG A 10 -20.88 -35.66 4.94
CA ARG A 10 -21.71 -35.15 3.84
C ARG A 10 -21.02 -34.01 3.10
N GLU A 11 -20.46 -33.05 3.83
CA GLU A 11 -19.72 -31.92 3.24
C GLU A 11 -18.47 -32.43 2.52
N GLN A 12 -17.73 -33.39 3.10
CA GLN A 12 -16.55 -33.97 2.44
C GLN A 12 -16.90 -34.64 1.11
N LYS A 13 -18.04 -35.37 1.02
CA LYS A 13 -18.50 -35.95 -0.24
C LYS A 13 -18.77 -34.90 -1.32
N TYR A 14 -19.29 -33.73 -0.93
CA TYR A 14 -19.50 -32.63 -1.86
C TYR A 14 -18.16 -32.05 -2.32
N PHE A 15 -17.21 -31.86 -1.39
CA PHE A 15 -15.86 -31.41 -1.70
C PHE A 15 -15.13 -32.35 -2.66
N ASP A 16 -15.25 -33.67 -2.45
CA ASP A 16 -14.64 -34.68 -3.32
C ASP A 16 -15.26 -34.64 -4.73
N ALA A 17 -16.59 -34.51 -4.84
CA ALA A 17 -17.27 -34.40 -6.13
C ALA A 17 -16.87 -33.13 -6.89
N ALA A 18 -16.84 -31.97 -6.22
CA ALA A 18 -16.41 -30.71 -6.83
C ALA A 18 -14.93 -30.77 -7.25
N TRP A 19 -14.08 -31.42 -6.45
CA TRP A 19 -12.66 -31.59 -6.77
C TRP A 19 -12.47 -32.48 -7.99
N ASP A 20 -13.26 -33.55 -8.10
CA ASP A 20 -13.28 -34.44 -9.25
C ASP A 20 -13.68 -33.70 -10.54
N HIS A 21 -14.69 -32.82 -10.50
CA HIS A 21 -15.06 -31.99 -11.64
C HIS A 21 -13.93 -31.00 -12.00
N ARG A 22 -13.32 -30.35 -11.00
CA ARG A 22 -12.18 -29.45 -11.20
C ARG A 22 -11.01 -30.17 -11.88
N GLU A 23 -10.64 -31.36 -11.42
CA GLU A 23 -9.50 -32.11 -11.96
C GLU A 23 -9.80 -32.65 -13.38
N ARG A 24 -11.06 -33.02 -13.67
CA ARG A 24 -11.49 -33.31 -15.04
C ARG A 24 -11.31 -32.10 -15.96
N MET A 25 -11.80 -30.92 -15.55
CA MET A 25 -11.63 -29.68 -16.33
C MET A 25 -10.16 -29.35 -16.56
N ARG A 26 -9.32 -29.45 -15.52
CA ARG A 26 -7.86 -29.25 -15.61
C ARG A 26 -7.22 -30.22 -16.60
N THR A 27 -7.57 -31.50 -16.53
CA THR A 27 -7.06 -32.53 -17.45
C THR A 27 -7.46 -32.23 -18.89
N THR A 28 -8.73 -31.89 -19.15
CA THR A 28 -9.23 -31.53 -20.48
C THR A 28 -8.50 -30.32 -21.05
N LEU A 29 -8.32 -29.26 -20.26
CA LEU A 29 -7.58 -28.06 -20.65
C LEU A 29 -6.08 -28.34 -20.89
N GLY A 30 -5.46 -29.15 -20.03
CA GLY A 30 -4.05 -29.56 -20.18
C GLY A 30 -3.82 -30.36 -21.47
N LEU A 31 -4.72 -31.28 -21.81
CA LEU A 31 -4.67 -32.05 -23.06
C LEU A 31 -4.84 -31.14 -24.30
N ALA A 32 -5.72 -30.14 -24.23
CA ALA A 32 -5.89 -29.16 -25.30
C ALA A 32 -4.62 -28.30 -25.53
N ALA A 33 -3.87 -27.98 -24.47
CA ALA A 33 -2.57 -27.29 -24.59
C ALA A 33 -1.51 -28.13 -25.31
N GLY A 34 -1.50 -29.46 -25.11
CA GLY A 34 -0.54 -30.37 -25.72
C GLY A 34 -0.76 -30.63 -27.22
N ALA A 35 -1.95 -30.34 -27.75
CA ALA A 35 -2.33 -30.61 -29.14
C ALA A 35 -1.95 -29.49 -30.15
N ALA A 36 -1.36 -28.38 -29.69
CA ALA A 36 -1.05 -27.23 -30.56
C ALA A 36 0.19 -27.48 -31.46
N ALA A 37 -0.02 -27.60 -32.77
CA ALA A 37 0.99 -28.03 -33.75
C ALA A 37 1.91 -26.93 -34.34
N ASN A 38 1.71 -25.63 -34.08
CA ASN A 38 2.46 -24.52 -34.72
C ASN A 38 3.18 -23.59 -33.74
N SER A 39 4.47 -23.31 -33.97
CA SER A 39 5.40 -22.71 -32.97
C SER A 39 5.07 -21.30 -32.46
N GLY A 40 4.53 -20.39 -33.28
CA GLY A 40 4.16 -19.02 -32.87
C GLY A 40 2.79 -18.92 -32.20
N ALA A 41 1.77 -19.56 -32.79
CA ALA A 41 0.43 -19.65 -32.21
C ALA A 41 0.41 -20.50 -30.93
N ALA A 42 1.28 -21.52 -30.83
CA ALA A 42 1.40 -22.35 -29.64
C ALA A 42 1.93 -21.61 -28.42
N ALA A 43 2.69 -20.53 -28.57
CA ALA A 43 3.11 -19.71 -27.41
C ALA A 43 1.90 -18.99 -26.80
N ARG A 44 1.07 -18.36 -27.65
CA ARG A 44 -0.15 -17.66 -27.24
C ARG A 44 -1.23 -18.62 -26.72
N ILE A 45 -1.42 -19.77 -27.37
CA ILE A 45 -2.33 -20.81 -26.90
C ILE A 45 -1.86 -21.39 -25.57
N ARG A 46 -0.56 -21.65 -25.39
CA ARG A 46 -0.03 -22.11 -24.09
C ARG A 46 -0.24 -21.05 -23.01
N GLN A 47 -0.04 -19.77 -23.30
CA GLN A 47 -0.28 -18.70 -22.34
C GLN A 47 -1.77 -18.56 -21.98
N ASP A 48 -2.67 -18.60 -22.96
CA ASP A 48 -4.12 -18.56 -22.74
C ASP A 48 -4.62 -19.81 -21.98
N THR A 49 -4.12 -21.00 -22.34
CA THR A 49 -4.44 -22.23 -21.61
C THR A 49 -3.89 -22.20 -20.19
N GLN A 50 -2.68 -21.68 -19.98
CA GLN A 50 -2.11 -21.52 -18.63
C GLN A 50 -2.95 -20.55 -17.80
N ALA A 51 -3.33 -19.39 -18.36
CA ALA A 51 -4.20 -18.44 -17.67
C ALA A 51 -5.58 -19.05 -17.33
N ARG A 52 -6.10 -19.96 -18.16
CA ARG A 52 -7.33 -20.71 -17.86
C ARG A 52 -7.13 -21.76 -16.78
N LEU A 53 -5.99 -22.45 -16.75
CA LEU A 53 -5.65 -23.40 -15.69
C LEU A 53 -5.48 -22.70 -14.34
N ASP A 54 -4.86 -21.51 -14.33
CA ASP A 54 -4.69 -20.69 -13.12
C ASP A 54 -6.07 -20.28 -12.55
N ARG A 55 -7.06 -19.98 -13.41
CA ARG A 55 -8.43 -19.63 -12.99
C ARG A 55 -9.24 -20.79 -12.37
N ILE A 56 -8.80 -22.02 -12.57
CA ILE A 56 -9.49 -23.21 -12.05
C ILE A 56 -8.92 -23.62 -10.68
N GLY A 57 -7.74 -23.12 -10.30
CA GLY A 57 -7.07 -23.44 -9.04
C GLY A 57 -6.25 -24.72 -9.08
N GLY A 58 -5.33 -24.85 -8.13
CA GLY A 58 -4.41 -25.98 -7.99
C GLY A 58 -5.08 -27.23 -7.40
N SER A 59 -4.51 -28.42 -7.67
CA SER A 59 -5.04 -29.70 -7.13
C SER A 59 -4.96 -29.76 -5.60
N ASP A 60 -3.95 -29.09 -5.03
CA ASP A 60 -3.66 -29.04 -3.59
C ASP A 60 -4.50 -28.00 -2.83
N GLU A 61 -5.29 -27.18 -3.53
CA GLU A 61 -6.13 -26.15 -2.93
C GLU A 61 -7.53 -26.69 -2.59
N PRO A 62 -8.15 -26.27 -1.48
CA PRO A 62 -9.53 -26.60 -1.18
C PRO A 62 -10.46 -26.07 -2.28
N VAL A 63 -11.50 -26.85 -2.62
CA VAL A 63 -12.50 -26.40 -3.61
C VAL A 63 -13.34 -25.24 -3.10
N ALA A 64 -13.66 -25.21 -1.81
CA ALA A 64 -14.44 -24.17 -1.16
C ALA A 64 -13.89 -23.91 0.25
N PHE A 65 -14.09 -22.68 0.75
CA PHE A 65 -13.79 -22.29 2.13
C PHE A 65 -15.05 -21.86 2.89
N GLY A 66 -16.17 -21.66 2.18
CA GLY A 66 -17.42 -21.18 2.75
C GLY A 66 -18.66 -21.81 2.14
N ARG A 67 -19.78 -21.67 2.84
CA ARG A 67 -21.12 -22.03 2.36
C ARG A 67 -22.18 -21.07 2.89
N MET A 68 -23.13 -20.72 2.03
CA MET A 68 -24.31 -19.91 2.31
C MET A 68 -25.56 -20.77 2.15
N ASP A 69 -26.43 -20.75 3.14
CA ASP A 69 -27.77 -21.31 3.08
C ASP A 69 -28.79 -20.16 3.15
N TYR A 70 -29.65 -20.06 2.15
CA TYR A 70 -30.73 -19.09 2.09
C TYR A 70 -31.98 -19.58 2.82
N GLU A 71 -32.88 -18.66 3.18
CA GLU A 71 -34.16 -18.98 3.81
C GLU A 71 -35.09 -19.80 2.92
N ASP A 72 -34.98 -19.66 1.60
CA ASP A 72 -35.74 -20.41 0.60
C ASP A 72 -35.21 -21.85 0.37
N GLY A 73 -34.11 -22.21 1.05
CA GLY A 73 -33.48 -23.52 1.00
C GLY A 73 -32.37 -23.65 -0.04
N GLU A 74 -32.04 -22.60 -0.78
CA GLU A 74 -30.89 -22.62 -1.71
C GLU A 74 -29.56 -22.64 -0.96
N VAL A 75 -28.58 -23.35 -1.52
CA VAL A 75 -27.24 -23.55 -0.93
C VAL A 75 -26.18 -23.22 -1.96
N PHE A 76 -25.26 -22.34 -1.60
CA PHE A 76 -24.11 -21.97 -2.43
C PHE A 76 -22.81 -22.17 -1.69
N TYR A 77 -21.86 -22.88 -2.30
CA TYR A 77 -20.49 -22.99 -1.79
C TYR A 77 -19.64 -21.84 -2.34
N ILE A 78 -18.79 -21.27 -1.50
CA ILE A 78 -17.89 -20.17 -1.85
C ILE A 78 -16.45 -20.66 -1.83
N GLY A 79 -15.72 -20.42 -2.92
CA GLY A 79 -14.32 -20.79 -3.08
C GLY A 79 -13.52 -19.73 -3.82
N HIS A 80 -12.21 -19.97 -3.94
CA HIS A 80 -11.30 -19.08 -4.71
C HIS A 80 -11.60 -19.10 -6.21
N HIS A 81 -12.13 -20.21 -6.70
CA HIS A 81 -12.38 -20.45 -8.12
C HIS A 81 -13.82 -20.91 -8.34
N ALA A 82 -14.39 -20.51 -9.48
CA ALA A 82 -15.69 -21.03 -9.88
C ALA A 82 -15.54 -22.46 -10.41
N ILE A 83 -16.33 -23.39 -9.88
CA ILE A 83 -16.34 -24.79 -10.31
C ILE A 83 -17.72 -25.09 -10.87
N PHE A 84 -17.74 -25.66 -12.08
CA PHE A 84 -18.95 -26.07 -12.76
C PHE A 84 -18.93 -27.59 -12.95
N ASP A 85 -20.11 -28.20 -12.96
CA ASP A 85 -20.25 -29.60 -13.31
C ASP A 85 -20.24 -29.81 -14.84
N ASP A 86 -20.47 -31.05 -15.28
CA ASP A 86 -20.46 -31.41 -16.70
C ASP A 86 -21.68 -30.84 -17.46
N HIS A 87 -22.70 -30.35 -16.75
CA HIS A 87 -23.90 -29.70 -17.27
C HIS A 87 -23.82 -28.17 -17.26
N ALA A 88 -22.69 -27.61 -16.82
CA ALA A 88 -22.46 -26.18 -16.59
C ALA A 88 -23.28 -25.60 -15.42
N GLU A 89 -23.73 -26.42 -14.48
CA GLU A 89 -24.29 -25.97 -13.22
C GLU A 89 -23.17 -25.55 -12.25
N LEU A 90 -23.41 -24.45 -11.52
CA LEU A 90 -22.44 -23.90 -10.58
C LEU A 90 -22.40 -24.76 -9.31
N LEU A 91 -21.27 -25.42 -9.05
CA LEU A 91 -21.02 -26.14 -7.81
C LEU A 91 -20.40 -25.23 -6.75
N VAL A 92 -19.36 -24.49 -7.14
CA VAL A 92 -18.68 -23.53 -6.26
C VAL A 92 -18.65 -22.17 -6.92
N MET A 93 -19.15 -21.17 -6.21
CA MET A 93 -19.11 -19.78 -6.59
C MET A 93 -17.75 -19.16 -6.25
N ASN A 94 -17.20 -18.38 -7.17
CA ASN A 94 -16.03 -17.57 -6.89
C ASN A 94 -16.41 -16.46 -5.89
N TRP A 95 -15.63 -16.31 -4.82
CA TRP A 95 -15.78 -15.29 -3.79
C TRP A 95 -15.82 -13.84 -4.31
N GLN A 96 -15.26 -13.58 -5.50
CA GLN A 96 -15.23 -12.26 -6.13
C GLN A 96 -16.55 -11.90 -6.83
N ALA A 97 -17.46 -12.86 -6.99
CA ALA A 97 -18.76 -12.63 -7.64
C ALA A 97 -19.64 -11.70 -6.78
N PRO A 98 -20.39 -10.76 -7.38
CA PRO A 98 -21.31 -9.89 -6.63
C PRO A 98 -22.29 -10.66 -5.74
N ALA A 99 -22.82 -11.79 -6.22
CA ALA A 99 -23.69 -12.66 -5.43
C ALA A 99 -23.02 -13.26 -4.18
N ALA A 100 -21.69 -13.39 -4.16
CA ALA A 100 -20.92 -13.85 -3.01
C ALA A 100 -20.70 -12.75 -1.96
N ALA A 101 -20.96 -11.48 -2.25
CA ALA A 101 -20.83 -10.37 -1.30
C ALA A 101 -21.65 -10.61 -0.02
N ARG A 102 -22.85 -11.21 -0.16
CA ARG A 102 -23.73 -11.57 0.97
C ARG A 102 -23.04 -12.47 1.99
N TYR A 103 -22.07 -13.30 1.59
CA TYR A 103 -21.29 -14.13 2.50
C TYR A 103 -20.50 -13.30 3.53
N TYR A 104 -20.00 -12.14 3.10
CA TYR A 104 -19.17 -11.24 3.90
C TYR A 104 -19.98 -10.15 4.59
N GLU A 105 -21.01 -9.62 3.93
CA GLU A 105 -21.83 -8.49 4.40
C GLU A 105 -22.90 -8.91 5.42
N ALA A 106 -23.41 -10.14 5.34
CA ALA A 106 -24.49 -10.58 6.22
C ALA A 106 -24.09 -10.56 7.70
N SER A 107 -24.93 -9.90 8.51
CA SER A 107 -24.79 -9.76 9.96
C SER A 107 -26.04 -10.29 10.69
N HIS A 108 -26.01 -10.40 12.02
CA HIS A 108 -27.22 -10.78 12.78
C HIS A 108 -28.36 -9.76 12.59
N ALA A 109 -28.03 -8.48 12.47
CA ALA A 109 -28.99 -7.40 12.28
C ALA A 109 -29.55 -7.34 10.86
N GLU A 110 -28.71 -7.63 9.86
CA GLU A 110 -29.10 -7.67 8.45
C GLU A 110 -28.59 -8.96 7.79
N PRO A 111 -29.37 -10.06 7.84
CA PRO A 111 -28.95 -11.36 7.31
C PRO A 111 -28.94 -11.44 5.77
N LEU A 112 -29.49 -10.44 5.07
CA LEU A 112 -29.55 -10.37 3.60
C LEU A 112 -30.15 -11.64 2.93
N GLY A 113 -31.14 -12.25 3.59
CA GLY A 113 -31.81 -13.48 3.13
C GLY A 113 -31.09 -14.79 3.47
N LEU A 114 -29.96 -14.72 4.19
CA LEU A 114 -29.22 -15.90 4.65
C LEU A 114 -29.79 -16.45 5.96
N ARG A 115 -30.07 -17.75 5.97
CA ARG A 115 -30.42 -18.53 7.15
C ARG A 115 -29.17 -18.95 7.92
N LEU A 116 -28.16 -19.47 7.21
CA LEU A 116 -26.95 -20.02 7.80
C LEU A 116 -25.73 -19.69 6.93
N ARG A 117 -24.61 -19.38 7.57
CA ARG A 117 -23.29 -19.27 6.94
C ARG A 117 -22.34 -20.27 7.60
N ARG A 118 -21.60 -21.03 6.81
CA ARG A 118 -20.64 -22.02 7.30
C ARG A 118 -19.25 -21.70 6.76
N ASN A 119 -18.26 -21.68 7.65
CA ASN A 119 -16.85 -21.54 7.30
C ASN A 119 -16.17 -22.91 7.44
N PHE A 120 -15.35 -23.29 6.48
CA PHE A 120 -14.60 -24.55 6.51
C PHE A 120 -13.12 -24.29 6.84
N GLU A 121 -12.57 -25.09 7.75
CA GLU A 121 -11.13 -25.25 7.89
C GLU A 121 -10.70 -26.50 7.12
N CYS A 122 -9.76 -26.32 6.19
CA CYS A 122 -9.36 -27.37 5.26
C CYS A 122 -7.84 -27.56 5.26
N SER A 123 -7.41 -28.81 5.17
CA SER A 123 -6.06 -29.18 4.77
C SER A 123 -6.14 -29.78 3.37
N SER A 124 -5.68 -29.03 2.37
CA SER A 124 -5.96 -29.33 0.95
C SER A 124 -7.46 -29.49 0.70
N ASN A 125 -7.92 -30.59 0.10
CA ASN A 125 -9.35 -30.82 -0.13
C ASN A 125 -10.06 -31.53 1.04
N THR A 126 -9.39 -31.75 2.17
CA THR A 126 -9.98 -32.43 3.33
C THR A 126 -10.42 -31.43 4.39
N ILE A 127 -11.69 -31.49 4.78
CA ILE A 127 -12.29 -30.65 5.81
C ILE A 127 -11.83 -31.15 7.18
N THR A 128 -11.08 -30.32 7.92
CA THR A 128 -10.63 -30.62 9.28
C THR A 128 -11.67 -30.22 10.32
N SER A 129 -12.32 -29.08 10.12
CA SER A 129 -13.37 -28.56 11.00
C SER A 129 -14.29 -27.60 10.22
N PHE A 130 -15.43 -27.24 10.79
CA PHE A 130 -16.27 -26.17 10.27
C PHE A 130 -16.92 -25.38 11.42
N ASN A 131 -17.31 -24.14 11.13
CA ASN A 131 -17.97 -23.25 12.07
C ASN A 131 -19.24 -22.64 11.43
N ASP A 132 -20.36 -22.79 12.13
CA ASP A 132 -21.67 -22.31 11.68
C ASP A 132 -22.08 -21.02 12.37
N THR A 133 -22.62 -20.14 11.55
CA THR A 133 -23.26 -18.89 11.88
C THR A 133 -24.73 -19.04 11.53
N VAL A 134 -25.61 -19.14 12.53
CA VAL A 134 -27.06 -19.15 12.33
C VAL A 134 -27.61 -17.77 12.69
N PHE A 135 -28.03 -17.00 11.69
CA PHE A 135 -28.35 -15.59 11.88
C PHE A 135 -29.54 -15.36 12.82
N ALA A 136 -30.58 -16.19 12.73
CA ALA A 136 -31.76 -16.09 13.60
C ALA A 136 -31.44 -16.40 15.08
N GLN A 137 -30.61 -17.41 15.35
CA GLN A 137 -30.19 -17.74 16.71
C GLN A 137 -29.32 -16.62 17.28
N LEU A 138 -28.38 -16.12 16.48
CA LEU A 138 -27.48 -15.07 16.91
C LEU A 138 -28.21 -13.76 17.20
N ALA A 139 -29.20 -13.38 16.38
CA ALA A 139 -30.03 -12.21 16.67
C ALA A 139 -30.80 -12.36 17.99
N ALA A 140 -31.27 -13.56 18.32
CA ALA A 140 -31.93 -13.85 19.59
C ALA A 140 -30.95 -13.77 20.78
N ASP A 141 -29.75 -14.36 20.64
CA ASP A 141 -28.71 -14.33 21.67
C ASP A 141 -28.25 -12.89 21.97
N VAL A 142 -28.10 -12.06 20.94
CA VAL A 142 -27.74 -10.63 21.07
C VAL A 142 -28.87 -9.85 21.77
N ALA A 143 -30.12 -10.04 21.37
CA ALA A 143 -31.26 -9.37 22.00
C ALA A 143 -31.47 -9.79 23.47
N GLU A 144 -31.17 -11.04 23.83
CA GLU A 144 -31.22 -11.53 25.21
C GLU A 144 -30.12 -10.89 26.07
N LEU A 145 -28.91 -10.72 25.52
CA LEU A 145 -27.80 -10.03 26.18
C LEU A 145 -28.09 -8.55 26.42
N GLU A 146 -28.66 -7.84 25.45
CA GLU A 146 -29.06 -6.43 25.59
C GLU A 146 -30.21 -6.23 26.60
N ALA A 147 -31.06 -7.24 26.80
CA ALA A 147 -32.19 -7.17 27.74
C ALA A 147 -31.81 -7.44 29.21
N HIS A 148 -30.63 -7.99 29.49
CA HIS A 148 -30.19 -8.40 30.84
C HIS A 148 -29.10 -7.51 31.44
N GLU A 149 -28.88 -6.29 30.93
CA GLU A 149 -27.90 -5.32 31.46
C GLU A 149 -28.09 -4.99 32.96
N ASP A 150 -29.27 -5.23 33.56
CA ASP A 150 -29.58 -4.77 34.92
C ASP A 150 -29.47 -5.82 36.06
N VAL A 151 -29.27 -7.11 35.80
CA VAL A 151 -29.07 -8.11 36.88
C VAL A 151 -28.16 -9.23 36.40
N VAL A 152 -26.88 -9.18 36.77
CA VAL A 152 -25.93 -10.25 36.43
C VAL A 152 -25.32 -10.85 37.69
N ASP A 153 -25.61 -12.13 37.92
CA ASP A 153 -25.05 -12.97 38.99
C ASP A 153 -23.73 -13.60 38.49
N ASP A 154 -22.68 -13.63 39.32
CA ASP A 154 -21.31 -14.05 38.94
C ASP A 154 -21.21 -15.48 38.39
N ALA A 155 -22.17 -16.34 38.74
CA ALA A 155 -22.27 -17.70 38.21
C ALA A 155 -22.78 -17.76 36.75
N LEU A 156 -23.62 -16.81 36.33
CA LEU A 156 -24.10 -16.68 34.95
C LEU A 156 -22.99 -16.08 34.05
N LEU A 157 -22.17 -15.16 34.59
CA LEU A 157 -20.98 -14.62 33.90
C LEU A 157 -19.92 -15.68 33.63
N ALA A 158 -19.76 -16.65 34.53
CA ALA A 158 -18.84 -17.76 34.33
C ALA A 158 -19.33 -18.74 33.23
N ASP A 159 -20.65 -18.96 33.13
CA ASP A 159 -21.25 -19.84 32.12
C ASP A 159 -21.30 -19.17 30.73
N LEU A 160 -21.58 -17.86 30.68
CA LEU A 160 -21.54 -17.02 29.46
C LEU A 160 -20.12 -16.87 28.89
N ASN A 161 -19.09 -16.80 29.75
CA ASN A 161 -17.69 -16.78 29.31
C ASN A 161 -17.23 -18.09 28.66
N SER A 162 -17.94 -19.21 28.90
CA SER A 162 -17.64 -20.49 28.25
C SER A 162 -18.25 -20.59 26.83
N ASN A 163 -19.26 -19.78 26.51
CA ASN A 163 -19.94 -19.67 25.21
C ASN A 163 -19.56 -18.39 24.44
N ARG A 164 -18.28 -17.99 24.46
CA ARG A 164 -17.74 -16.82 23.72
C ARG A 164 -17.75 -17.01 22.18
N THR A 165 -18.93 -17.11 21.57
CA THR A 165 -19.11 -17.23 20.12
C THR A 165 -19.98 -16.14 19.51
N GLY A 166 -20.99 -15.61 20.19
CA GLY A 166 -21.92 -14.62 19.59
C GLY A 166 -21.29 -13.24 19.30
N THR A 167 -20.87 -12.53 20.34
CA THR A 167 -20.33 -11.16 20.25
C THR A 167 -19.03 -11.08 19.44
N MET A 168 -18.17 -12.11 19.55
CA MET A 168 -16.93 -12.18 18.77
C MET A 168 -17.21 -12.48 17.28
N GLN A 169 -18.22 -13.29 16.97
CA GLN A 169 -18.64 -13.53 15.59
C GLN A 169 -19.29 -12.30 14.96
N ASP A 170 -20.01 -11.48 15.73
CA ASP A 170 -20.61 -10.24 15.25
C ASP A 170 -19.59 -9.15 15.00
N ILE A 171 -18.61 -9.00 15.88
CA ILE A 171 -17.49 -8.10 15.66
C ILE A 171 -16.65 -8.57 14.47
N VAL A 172 -16.32 -9.86 14.36
CA VAL A 172 -15.63 -10.42 13.17
C VAL A 172 -16.44 -10.19 11.89
N ARG A 173 -17.79 -10.18 11.96
CA ARG A 173 -18.65 -9.84 10.82
C ARG A 173 -18.63 -8.37 10.47
N THR A 174 -18.71 -7.46 11.45
CA THR A 174 -18.56 -6.01 11.21
C THR A 174 -17.18 -5.69 10.64
N ILE A 175 -16.14 -6.42 11.09
CA ILE A 175 -14.77 -6.34 10.55
C ILE A 175 -14.74 -6.77 9.09
N GLN A 176 -15.31 -7.94 8.79
CA GLN A 176 -15.36 -8.47 7.42
C GLN A 176 -16.17 -7.56 6.50
N ALA A 177 -17.31 -7.03 6.95
CA ALA A 177 -18.14 -6.12 6.19
C ALA A 177 -17.44 -4.78 5.92
N ALA A 178 -16.87 -4.13 6.94
CA ALA A 178 -16.13 -2.87 6.76
C ALA A 178 -14.87 -3.03 5.89
N GLN A 179 -14.17 -4.16 6.01
CA GLN A 179 -13.06 -4.48 5.11
C GLN A 179 -13.56 -4.78 3.69
N PHE A 180 -14.71 -5.42 3.54
CA PHE A 180 -15.31 -5.72 2.25
C PHE A 180 -15.77 -4.45 1.52
N ASP A 181 -16.29 -3.46 2.25
CA ASP A 181 -16.58 -2.12 1.73
C ASP A 181 -15.35 -1.46 1.11
N LEU A 182 -14.20 -1.58 1.77
CA LEU A 182 -12.92 -1.10 1.24
C LEU A 182 -12.44 -1.88 0.04
N ILE A 183 -12.64 -3.20 0.05
CA ILE A 183 -12.29 -4.08 -1.07
C ILE A 183 -13.10 -3.73 -2.31
N ARG A 184 -14.41 -3.47 -2.18
CA ARG A 184 -15.33 -3.14 -3.28
C ARG A 184 -15.33 -1.68 -3.72
N ALA A 185 -14.63 -0.80 -2.99
CA ALA A 185 -14.63 0.63 -3.30
C ALA A 185 -14.20 0.88 -4.77
N PRO A 186 -14.74 1.90 -5.46
CA PRO A 186 -14.51 2.08 -6.89
C PRO A 186 -13.03 2.24 -7.25
N MET A 187 -12.63 1.88 -8.48
CA MET A 187 -11.24 2.03 -8.94
C MET A 187 -10.87 3.48 -9.25
N ASP A 188 -11.84 4.28 -9.69
CA ASP A 188 -11.63 5.63 -10.23
C ASP A 188 -11.45 6.69 -9.12
N GLN A 189 -10.56 6.40 -8.17
CA GLN A 189 -10.19 7.23 -7.02
C GLN A 189 -8.74 6.96 -6.57
N LEU A 190 -8.20 7.88 -5.78
CA LEU A 190 -7.03 7.66 -4.93
C LEU A 190 -7.56 7.34 -3.53
N LEU A 191 -7.52 6.06 -3.16
CA LEU A 191 -8.00 5.58 -1.86
C LEU A 191 -6.83 5.48 -0.88
N VAL A 192 -6.92 6.16 0.26
CA VAL A 192 -6.03 6.01 1.41
C VAL A 192 -6.72 5.13 2.44
N VAL A 193 -6.08 4.02 2.81
CA VAL A 193 -6.52 3.10 3.87
C VAL A 193 -5.58 3.25 5.06
N GLN A 194 -6.04 3.98 6.06
CA GLN A 194 -5.37 4.13 7.35
C GLN A 194 -5.75 2.94 8.24
N GLY A 195 -4.77 2.20 8.73
CA GLY A 195 -5.03 1.04 9.58
C GLY A 195 -3.98 0.85 10.65
N GLY A 196 -4.42 0.83 11.90
CA GLY A 196 -3.54 0.57 13.04
C GLY A 196 -2.87 -0.83 13.00
N PRO A 197 -2.01 -1.14 13.99
CA PRO A 197 -1.37 -2.44 14.11
C PRO A 197 -2.39 -3.58 14.15
N GLY A 198 -2.15 -4.63 13.36
CA GLY A 198 -2.98 -5.83 13.39
C GLY A 198 -4.39 -5.71 12.78
N THR A 199 -4.69 -4.62 12.08
CA THR A 199 -5.95 -4.39 11.34
C THR A 199 -6.04 -5.14 10.01
N GLY A 200 -4.92 -5.72 9.54
CA GLY A 200 -4.89 -6.46 8.28
C GLY A 200 -4.82 -5.58 7.03
N LYS A 201 -4.39 -4.32 7.15
CA LYS A 201 -4.31 -3.33 6.06
C LYS A 201 -3.71 -3.84 4.74
N THR A 202 -2.59 -4.56 4.81
CA THR A 202 -1.95 -5.17 3.63
C THR A 202 -2.85 -6.21 2.97
N ALA A 203 -3.51 -7.07 3.77
CA ALA A 203 -4.41 -8.09 3.24
C ALA A 203 -5.60 -7.43 2.52
N VAL A 204 -6.21 -6.40 3.13
CA VAL A 204 -7.29 -5.61 2.51
C VAL A 204 -6.83 -5.05 1.16
N ALA A 205 -5.61 -4.50 1.08
CA ALA A 205 -5.04 -3.99 -0.17
C ALA A 205 -4.93 -5.06 -1.27
N LEU A 206 -4.44 -6.25 -0.92
CA LEU A 206 -4.28 -7.36 -1.87
C LEU A 206 -5.62 -7.94 -2.31
N HIS A 207 -6.56 -8.13 -1.38
CA HIS A 207 -7.92 -8.55 -1.70
C HIS A 207 -8.64 -7.53 -2.58
N ARG A 208 -8.42 -6.23 -2.35
CA ARG A 208 -8.91 -5.15 -3.21
C ARG A 208 -8.38 -5.25 -4.63
N VAL A 209 -7.07 -5.46 -4.82
CA VAL A 209 -6.50 -5.68 -6.16
C VAL A 209 -7.17 -6.85 -6.87
N SER A 210 -7.32 -7.96 -6.15
CA SER A 210 -7.97 -9.17 -6.65
C SER A 210 -9.41 -8.90 -7.07
N TRP A 211 -10.18 -8.19 -6.23
CA TRP A 211 -11.55 -7.78 -6.53
C TRP A 211 -11.63 -6.86 -7.74
N LEU A 212 -10.72 -5.88 -7.86
CA LEU A 212 -10.67 -4.95 -8.99
C LEU A 212 -10.35 -5.68 -10.30
N LEU A 213 -9.40 -6.62 -10.29
CA LEU A 213 -9.06 -7.43 -11.47
C LEU A 213 -10.24 -8.29 -11.93
N PHE A 214 -10.98 -8.88 -10.99
CA PHE A 214 -12.14 -9.69 -11.31
C PHE A 214 -13.33 -8.87 -11.81
N ASN A 215 -13.65 -7.76 -11.15
CA ASN A 215 -14.86 -6.97 -11.43
C ASN A 215 -14.65 -5.89 -12.51
N SER A 216 -13.41 -5.57 -12.86
CA SER A 216 -13.07 -4.61 -13.93
C SER A 216 -12.52 -5.29 -15.18
N GLN A 217 -12.93 -6.54 -15.44
CA GLN A 217 -12.51 -7.30 -16.62
C GLN A 217 -12.77 -6.49 -17.90
N GLY A 218 -11.72 -6.31 -18.71
CA GLY A 218 -11.73 -5.50 -19.94
C GLY A 218 -11.25 -4.05 -19.77
N ARG A 219 -11.26 -3.50 -18.55
CA ARG A 219 -10.64 -2.19 -18.20
C ARG A 219 -9.30 -2.33 -17.49
N LEU A 220 -9.09 -3.43 -16.76
CA LEU A 220 -7.89 -3.71 -15.99
C LEU A 220 -7.42 -5.14 -16.22
N SER A 221 -6.14 -5.30 -16.52
CA SER A 221 -5.46 -6.60 -16.57
C SER A 221 -4.38 -6.68 -15.49
N ALA A 222 -3.94 -7.89 -15.13
CA ALA A 222 -2.90 -8.08 -14.10
C ALA A 222 -1.60 -7.29 -14.38
N GLN A 223 -1.19 -7.21 -15.65
CA GLN A 223 -0.03 -6.44 -16.11
C GLN A 223 -0.18 -4.92 -15.97
N ASP A 224 -1.41 -4.43 -15.80
CA ASP A 224 -1.72 -3.00 -15.64
C ASP A 224 -1.72 -2.58 -14.15
N VAL A 225 -1.41 -3.50 -13.24
CA VAL A 225 -1.35 -3.28 -11.79
C VAL A 225 0.09 -3.36 -11.30
N LEU A 226 0.50 -2.36 -10.52
CA LEU A 226 1.79 -2.33 -9.81
C LEU A 226 1.56 -2.33 -8.31
N ILE A 227 2.18 -3.28 -7.59
CA ILE A 227 2.22 -3.31 -6.14
C ILE A 227 3.62 -2.92 -5.67
N ILE A 228 3.68 -1.91 -4.80
CA ILE A 228 4.92 -1.34 -4.26
C ILE A 228 4.97 -1.63 -2.77
N GLY A 229 6.03 -2.33 -2.37
CA GLY A 229 6.31 -2.65 -0.97
C GLY A 229 7.49 -1.87 -0.39
N PRO A 230 7.61 -1.85 0.94
CA PRO A 230 8.71 -1.17 1.63
C PRO A 230 10.03 -1.97 1.61
N ASN A 231 9.98 -3.28 1.40
CA ASN A 231 11.16 -4.14 1.43
C ASN A 231 10.99 -5.45 0.61
N PRO A 232 12.08 -6.20 0.34
CA PRO A 232 12.02 -7.46 -0.41
C PRO A 232 11.25 -8.59 0.30
N THR A 233 11.15 -8.58 1.62
CA THR A 233 10.40 -9.59 2.40
C THR A 233 8.92 -9.48 2.12
N PHE A 234 8.39 -8.25 2.09
CA PHE A 234 7.02 -7.96 1.67
C PHE A 234 6.74 -8.50 0.27
N THR A 235 7.61 -8.20 -0.70
CA THR A 235 7.44 -8.69 -2.09
C THR A 235 7.42 -10.22 -2.16
N ARG A 236 8.14 -10.91 -1.27
CA ARG A 236 8.10 -12.38 -1.20
C ARG A 236 6.76 -12.87 -0.65
N TYR A 237 6.25 -12.23 0.40
CA TYR A 237 4.93 -12.53 0.97
C TYR A 237 3.80 -12.34 -0.06
N THR A 238 3.77 -11.20 -0.75
CA THR A 238 2.74 -10.91 -1.76
C THR A 238 2.76 -11.89 -2.93
N ARG A 239 3.95 -12.38 -3.32
CA ARG A 239 4.10 -13.45 -4.33
C ARG A 239 3.53 -14.79 -3.90
N THR A 240 3.34 -15.03 -2.60
CA THR A 240 2.68 -16.23 -2.09
C THR A 240 1.17 -16.04 -2.00
N VAL A 241 0.71 -14.85 -1.57
CA VAL A 241 -0.72 -14.60 -1.31
C VAL A 241 -1.51 -14.37 -2.60
N LEU A 242 -1.04 -13.54 -3.53
CA LEU A 242 -1.82 -13.21 -4.73
C LEU A 242 -2.17 -14.41 -5.62
N PRO A 243 -1.25 -15.38 -5.86
CA PRO A 243 -1.62 -16.60 -6.59
C PRO A 243 -2.71 -17.40 -5.90
N SER A 244 -2.72 -17.47 -4.57
CA SER A 244 -3.78 -18.16 -3.82
C SER A 244 -5.14 -17.44 -3.90
N LEU A 245 -5.14 -16.16 -4.30
CA LEU A 245 -6.36 -15.40 -4.58
C LEU A 245 -6.81 -15.56 -6.06
N GLY A 246 -6.07 -16.30 -6.87
CA GLY A 246 -6.37 -16.56 -8.29
C GLY A 246 -5.75 -15.55 -9.25
N ASP A 247 -4.88 -14.64 -8.78
CA ASP A 247 -4.26 -13.61 -9.61
C ASP A 247 -2.78 -13.90 -9.89
N THR A 248 -2.47 -14.14 -11.16
CA THR A 248 -1.10 -14.36 -11.63
C THR A 248 -0.65 -13.21 -12.54
N ASN A 249 0.66 -12.96 -12.59
CA ASN A 249 1.31 -11.93 -13.43
C ASN A 249 1.04 -10.46 -13.03
N ILE A 250 0.78 -10.18 -11.75
CA ILE A 250 0.80 -8.80 -11.23
C ILE A 250 2.24 -8.35 -11.04
N GLU A 251 2.55 -7.12 -11.46
CA GLU A 251 3.88 -6.54 -11.26
C GLU A 251 4.08 -6.12 -9.80
N GLN A 252 5.15 -6.61 -9.18
CA GLN A 252 5.45 -6.36 -7.77
C GLN A 252 6.89 -5.89 -7.64
N ARG A 253 7.10 -4.71 -7.08
CA ARG A 253 8.43 -4.10 -6.90
C ARG A 253 8.61 -3.59 -5.48
N ASP A 254 9.85 -3.61 -5.02
CA ASP A 254 10.28 -2.82 -3.87
C ASP A 254 10.48 -1.36 -4.29
N ILE A 255 10.27 -0.41 -3.37
CA ILE A 255 10.48 1.02 -3.64
C ILE A 255 11.91 1.29 -4.16
N ASN A 256 12.91 0.56 -3.66
CA ASN A 256 14.31 0.68 -4.06
C ASN A 256 14.64 -0.12 -5.34
N GLN A 257 13.64 -0.58 -6.10
CA GLN A 257 13.79 -1.25 -7.40
C GLN A 257 13.11 -0.49 -8.54
N LEU A 258 12.58 0.71 -8.27
CA LEU A 258 11.94 1.52 -9.30
C LEU A 258 12.98 2.23 -10.20
N HIS A 259 14.20 2.43 -9.71
CA HIS A 259 15.26 3.17 -10.39
C HIS A 259 16.00 2.36 -11.49
N PRO A 260 16.75 3.01 -12.39
CA PRO A 260 17.62 2.32 -13.36
C PRO A 260 18.70 1.47 -12.69
N PRO A 261 19.12 0.32 -13.25
CA PRO A 261 20.05 -0.59 -12.60
C PRO A 261 21.41 0.08 -12.31
N VAL A 262 21.79 0.14 -11.02
CA VAL A 262 23.06 0.73 -10.55
C VAL A 262 23.68 -0.10 -9.41
N LYS A 263 24.98 0.08 -9.17
CA LYS A 263 25.69 -0.55 -8.05
C LYS A 263 25.35 0.15 -6.73
N ARG A 264 24.77 -0.58 -5.78
CA ARG A 264 24.37 -0.07 -4.45
C ARG A 264 25.44 -0.38 -3.39
N GLY A 265 25.37 0.30 -2.24
CA GLY A 265 26.16 -0.01 -1.05
C GLY A 265 26.84 1.18 -0.37
N ARG A 266 26.52 2.42 -0.77
CA ARG A 266 26.99 3.62 -0.07
C ARG A 266 26.07 3.92 1.11
N GLN A 267 26.67 4.18 2.27
CA GLN A 267 25.98 4.70 3.45
C GLN A 267 26.03 6.23 3.46
N GLU A 268 24.96 6.86 3.92
CA GLU A 268 24.84 8.32 3.99
C GLU A 268 24.26 8.74 5.33
N ASP A 269 24.68 9.91 5.80
CA ASP A 269 24.18 10.48 7.04
C ASP A 269 22.71 10.91 6.90
N ALA A 270 21.98 10.92 8.01
CA ALA A 270 20.55 11.22 8.03
C ALA A 270 20.21 12.59 7.42
N GLU A 271 21.06 13.61 7.59
CA GLU A 271 20.88 14.93 6.95
C GLU A 271 20.93 14.85 5.41
N VAL A 272 21.85 14.05 4.86
CA VAL A 272 22.00 13.87 3.41
C VAL A 272 20.81 13.08 2.84
N VAL A 273 20.37 12.05 3.56
CA VAL A 273 19.17 11.28 3.20
C VAL A 273 17.96 12.22 3.13
N ARG A 274 17.70 12.99 4.21
CA ARG A 274 16.63 14.00 4.27
C ARG A 274 16.71 15.04 3.15
N LEU A 275 17.91 15.47 2.77
CA LEU A 275 18.04 16.45 1.69
C LEU A 275 17.73 15.84 0.31
N LYS A 276 18.18 14.60 0.06
CA LYS A 276 17.98 13.94 -1.25
C LYS A 276 16.55 13.49 -1.51
N GLY A 277 15.80 13.14 -0.48
CA GLY A 277 14.40 12.75 -0.64
C GLY A 277 13.43 13.94 -0.68
N ASP A 278 13.90 15.17 -0.46
CA ASP A 278 13.08 16.39 -0.54
C ASP A 278 12.62 16.67 -1.98
N GLY A 279 11.36 17.05 -2.16
CA GLY A 279 10.78 17.38 -3.45
C GLY A 279 11.48 18.52 -4.20
N ARG A 280 12.16 19.44 -3.48
CA ARG A 280 12.98 20.53 -4.05
C ARG A 280 14.10 19.99 -4.96
N MET A 281 14.57 18.77 -4.73
CA MET A 281 15.60 18.14 -5.56
C MET A 281 15.18 18.02 -7.03
N ALA A 282 13.90 17.79 -7.32
CA ALA A 282 13.42 17.73 -8.71
C ALA A 282 13.70 19.03 -9.47
N GLY A 283 13.47 20.19 -8.84
CA GLY A 283 13.79 21.51 -9.39
C GLY A 283 15.28 21.71 -9.60
N LEU A 284 16.10 21.31 -8.61
CA LEU A 284 17.57 21.37 -8.71
C LEU A 284 18.09 20.53 -9.87
N LEU A 285 17.63 19.28 -10.03
CA LEU A 285 18.06 18.40 -11.12
C LEU A 285 17.69 18.97 -12.49
N GLN A 286 16.47 19.51 -12.62
CA GLN A 286 16.02 20.13 -13.86
C GLN A 286 16.88 21.34 -14.23
N ARG A 287 17.14 22.24 -13.27
CA ARG A 287 18.02 23.40 -13.48
C ARG A 287 19.44 22.97 -13.84
N ALA A 288 20.01 22.02 -13.11
CA ALA A 288 21.35 21.48 -13.35
C ALA A 288 21.47 20.86 -14.75
N LEU A 289 20.45 20.14 -15.23
CA LEU A 289 20.46 19.52 -16.54
C LEU A 289 20.45 20.56 -17.67
N TYR A 290 19.58 21.58 -17.57
CA TYR A 290 19.48 22.63 -18.59
C TYR A 290 20.59 23.68 -18.53
N ALA A 291 21.29 23.83 -17.40
CA ALA A 291 22.49 24.64 -17.31
C ALA A 291 23.63 24.13 -18.23
N ARG A 292 23.57 22.85 -18.66
CA ARG A 292 24.53 22.24 -19.59
C ARG A 292 24.20 22.52 -21.06
N VAL A 293 23.04 23.12 -21.35
CA VAL A 293 22.55 23.34 -22.70
C VAL A 293 22.88 24.76 -23.14
N GLY A 294 23.63 24.91 -24.22
CA GLY A 294 23.98 26.20 -24.80
C GLY A 294 25.45 26.33 -25.16
N PRO A 295 25.81 27.36 -25.95
CA PRO A 295 27.21 27.73 -26.10
C PRO A 295 27.77 28.18 -24.74
N PRO A 296 29.04 27.85 -24.42
CA PRO A 296 29.71 28.34 -23.22
C PRO A 296 29.65 29.87 -23.11
N GLU A 297 29.54 30.39 -21.90
CA GLU A 297 29.56 31.84 -21.67
C GLU A 297 30.83 32.47 -22.26
N GLY A 298 30.65 33.57 -23.01
CA GLY A 298 31.72 34.26 -23.72
C GLY A 298 32.07 33.70 -25.10
N GLN A 299 31.47 32.58 -25.55
CA GLN A 299 31.72 32.03 -26.88
C GLN A 299 30.71 32.57 -27.92
N HIS A 300 31.18 33.41 -28.84
CA HIS A 300 30.34 34.05 -29.88
C HIS A 300 30.08 33.18 -31.13
N TRP A 301 30.86 32.11 -31.31
CA TRP A 301 30.87 31.27 -32.50
C TRP A 301 31.24 29.83 -32.15
N VAL A 302 30.57 28.89 -32.81
CA VAL A 302 30.77 27.45 -32.63
C VAL A 302 31.07 26.85 -34.01
N GLU A 303 32.13 26.05 -34.10
CA GLU A 303 32.58 25.48 -35.37
C GLU A 303 32.30 23.98 -35.44
N ALA A 304 31.71 23.54 -36.55
CA ALA A 304 31.61 22.13 -36.92
C ALA A 304 32.64 21.77 -37.99
N GLN A 305 33.28 20.62 -37.87
CA GLN A 305 34.21 20.10 -38.89
C GLN A 305 33.45 19.19 -39.85
N ILE A 306 33.23 19.65 -41.09
CA ILE A 306 32.46 18.90 -42.10
C ILE A 306 33.35 18.69 -43.33
N GLU A 307 33.68 17.42 -43.62
CA GLU A 307 34.64 17.02 -44.68
C GLU A 307 35.98 17.80 -44.63
N GLY A 308 36.48 18.05 -43.41
CA GLY A 308 37.73 18.78 -43.19
C GLY A 308 37.64 20.30 -43.39
N ARG A 309 36.42 20.85 -43.54
CA ARG A 309 36.17 22.30 -43.59
C ARG A 309 35.49 22.77 -42.30
N PRO A 310 36.00 23.82 -41.65
CA PRO A 310 35.31 24.45 -40.53
C PRO A 310 34.08 25.20 -41.04
N VAL A 311 32.92 24.90 -40.47
CA VAL A 311 31.67 25.62 -40.72
C VAL A 311 31.29 26.37 -39.45
N PRO A 312 31.49 27.70 -39.40
CA PRO A 312 31.16 28.50 -38.24
C PRO A 312 29.64 28.74 -38.14
N MET A 313 29.15 28.77 -36.91
CA MET A 313 27.78 29.11 -36.54
C MET A 313 27.84 30.18 -35.45
N ALA A 314 27.14 31.29 -35.67
CA ALA A 314 27.11 32.35 -34.66
C ALA A 314 26.20 31.94 -33.50
N ALA A 315 26.57 32.32 -32.27
CA ALA A 315 25.74 32.04 -31.09
C ALA A 315 24.33 32.64 -31.23
N GLU A 316 24.19 33.78 -31.91
CA GLU A 316 22.90 34.44 -32.21
C GLU A 316 22.00 33.62 -33.15
N GLU A 317 22.57 32.74 -33.99
CA GLU A 317 21.79 31.82 -34.82
C GLU A 317 21.31 30.60 -34.01
N LEU A 318 22.09 30.18 -33.02
CA LEU A 318 21.82 28.99 -32.20
C LEU A 318 20.85 29.28 -31.05
N LYS A 319 20.93 30.45 -30.42
CA LYS A 319 20.08 30.84 -29.28
C LYS A 319 18.58 30.68 -29.56
N PRO A 320 18.01 31.17 -30.69
CA PRO A 320 16.59 31.00 -30.99
C PRO A 320 16.19 29.54 -31.19
N LEU A 321 17.06 28.72 -31.81
CA LEU A 321 16.81 27.30 -32.01
C LEU A 321 16.78 26.55 -30.67
N ILE A 322 17.73 26.83 -29.79
CA ILE A 322 17.78 26.25 -28.44
C ILE A 322 16.55 26.66 -27.63
N ALA A 323 16.17 27.95 -27.67
CA ALA A 323 14.98 28.44 -26.98
C ALA A 323 13.71 27.74 -27.46
N ARG A 324 13.58 27.54 -28.79
CA ARG A 324 12.46 26.80 -29.38
C ARG A 324 12.42 25.33 -28.93
N CYS A 325 13.57 24.65 -28.88
CA CYS A 325 13.65 23.26 -28.40
C CYS A 325 13.39 23.14 -26.88
N ARG A 326 13.76 24.16 -26.08
CA ARG A 326 13.44 24.17 -24.65
C ARG A 326 11.95 24.37 -24.40
N ALA A 327 11.28 25.17 -25.24
CA ALA A 327 9.85 25.42 -25.16
C ALA A 327 8.98 24.27 -25.70
N SER A 328 9.54 23.32 -26.43
CA SER A 328 8.76 22.18 -26.94
C SER A 328 8.42 21.18 -25.83
N ALA A 329 7.27 20.51 -25.96
CA ALA A 329 6.94 19.37 -25.13
C ALA A 329 7.96 18.23 -25.34
N GLY A 330 8.08 17.37 -24.33
CA GLY A 330 8.93 16.19 -24.38
C GLY A 330 10.13 16.23 -23.42
N THR A 331 10.86 15.12 -23.42
CA THR A 331 12.02 14.85 -22.56
C THR A 331 13.27 15.58 -23.04
N TYR A 332 14.33 15.60 -22.23
CA TYR A 332 15.60 16.16 -22.64
C TYR A 332 16.17 15.47 -23.89
N SER A 333 16.07 14.15 -23.98
CA SER A 333 16.51 13.38 -25.15
C SER A 333 15.68 13.71 -26.39
N GLU A 334 14.34 13.78 -26.27
CA GLU A 334 13.46 14.17 -27.38
C GLU A 334 13.76 15.59 -27.88
N ARG A 335 13.94 16.54 -26.95
CA ARG A 335 14.34 17.93 -27.26
C ARG A 335 15.70 18.00 -27.93
N ARG A 336 16.66 17.17 -27.51
CA ARG A 336 17.97 17.04 -28.16
C ARG A 336 17.86 16.49 -29.59
N HIS A 337 16.98 15.51 -29.83
CA HIS A 337 16.69 15.01 -31.17
C HIS A 337 16.09 16.10 -32.07
N LEU A 338 15.12 16.86 -31.55
CA LEU A 338 14.56 18.01 -32.26
C LEU A 338 15.63 19.06 -32.58
N PHE A 339 16.51 19.38 -31.62
CA PHE A 339 17.60 20.32 -31.83
C PHE A 339 18.58 19.85 -32.90
N ARG A 340 18.90 18.54 -32.94
CA ARG A 340 19.74 17.95 -34.01
C ARG A 340 19.12 18.17 -35.39
N ASP A 341 17.82 17.99 -35.52
CA ASP A 341 17.12 18.17 -36.80
C ASP A 341 17.15 19.63 -37.23
N LEU A 342 16.82 20.56 -36.33
CA LEU A 342 16.89 22.00 -36.61
C LEU A 342 18.31 22.48 -36.94
N LEU A 343 19.33 21.94 -36.27
CA LEU A 343 20.72 22.24 -36.54
C LEU A 343 21.15 21.70 -37.92
N THR A 344 20.70 20.50 -38.27
CA THR A 344 20.95 19.89 -39.58
C THR A 344 20.33 20.76 -40.68
N ASP A 345 19.11 21.24 -40.49
CA ASP A 345 18.43 22.13 -41.44
C ASP A 345 19.11 23.50 -41.58
N LEU A 346 19.64 24.05 -40.48
CA LEU A 346 20.39 25.32 -40.51
C LEU A 346 21.69 25.19 -41.32
N VAL A 347 22.40 24.06 -41.16
CA VAL A 347 23.72 23.85 -41.76
C VAL A 347 23.63 23.28 -43.18
N SER A 348 22.58 22.51 -43.49
CA SER A 348 22.39 21.85 -44.80
C SER A 348 22.59 22.78 -46.01
N PRO A 349 22.08 24.03 -46.05
CA PRO A 349 22.33 24.96 -47.17
C PRO A 349 23.80 25.40 -47.31
N ARG A 350 24.62 25.28 -46.26
CA ARG A 350 26.02 25.75 -46.22
C ARG A 350 27.01 24.69 -46.75
N VAL A 351 26.58 23.44 -46.92
CA VAL A 351 27.44 22.30 -47.27
C VAL A 351 26.83 21.40 -48.35
N ARG A 352 27.66 20.77 -49.18
CA ARG A 352 27.21 19.82 -50.23
C ARG A 352 27.50 18.37 -49.83
N VAL A 353 26.87 17.91 -48.76
CA VAL A 353 27.01 16.53 -48.25
C VAL A 353 25.64 15.88 -48.08
N SER A 354 25.60 14.55 -48.03
CA SER A 354 24.34 13.85 -47.70
C SER A 354 23.92 14.15 -46.26
N GLN A 355 22.61 14.16 -45.99
CA GLN A 355 22.09 14.44 -44.64
C GLN A 355 22.65 13.48 -43.57
N GLN A 356 22.83 12.20 -43.92
CA GLN A 356 23.39 11.22 -42.99
C GLN A 356 24.83 11.56 -42.58
N ARG A 357 25.68 11.97 -43.53
CA ARG A 357 27.06 12.38 -43.23
C ARG A 357 27.09 13.69 -42.43
N LEU A 358 26.18 14.61 -42.75
CA LEU A 358 26.04 15.87 -42.01
C LEU A 358 25.68 15.60 -40.55
N ARG A 359 24.70 14.74 -40.29
CA ARG A 359 24.30 14.36 -38.93
C ARG A 359 25.49 13.82 -38.12
N THR A 360 26.27 12.89 -38.68
CA THR A 360 27.47 12.36 -38.01
C THR A 360 28.54 13.43 -37.78
N ALA A 361 28.75 14.35 -38.73
CA ALA A 361 29.72 15.43 -38.58
C ALA A 361 29.30 16.47 -37.51
N LEU A 362 27.99 16.59 -37.24
CA LEU A 362 27.45 17.49 -36.21
C LEU A 362 27.45 16.87 -34.81
N ASP A 363 27.60 15.55 -34.64
CA ASP A 363 27.55 14.89 -33.33
C ASP A 363 28.55 15.48 -32.29
N PRO A 364 29.82 15.80 -32.62
CA PRO A 364 30.73 16.43 -31.66
C PRO A 364 30.29 17.83 -31.22
N VAL A 365 29.63 18.58 -32.11
CA VAL A 365 29.08 19.91 -31.78
C VAL A 365 27.81 19.75 -30.96
N MET A 366 26.97 18.78 -31.30
CA MET A 366 25.80 18.42 -30.51
C MET A 366 26.19 18.05 -29.08
N ASP A 367 27.21 17.21 -28.88
CA ASP A 367 27.64 16.83 -27.53
C ASP A 367 28.25 17.99 -26.74
N ARG A 368 28.75 19.04 -27.42
CA ARG A 368 29.23 20.27 -26.78
C ARG A 368 28.10 21.22 -26.39
N LEU A 369 27.10 21.39 -27.27
CA LEU A 369 25.99 22.33 -27.08
C LEU A 369 24.83 21.74 -26.28
N TRP A 370 24.61 20.44 -26.40
CA TRP A 370 23.52 19.69 -25.79
C TRP A 370 23.99 18.26 -25.49
N PRO A 371 24.76 18.07 -24.41
CA PRO A 371 25.40 16.79 -24.10
C PRO A 371 24.39 15.66 -23.95
N SER A 372 24.77 14.44 -24.32
CA SER A 372 23.99 13.24 -24.02
C SER A 372 24.36 12.71 -22.62
N PHE A 373 23.37 12.33 -21.82
CA PHE A 373 23.56 11.84 -20.46
C PHE A 373 22.79 10.55 -20.21
N THR A 374 23.31 9.72 -19.31
CA THR A 374 22.51 8.76 -18.55
C THR A 374 22.25 9.36 -17.16
N ALA A 375 21.20 8.93 -16.45
CA ALA A 375 20.92 9.43 -15.11
C ALA A 375 22.14 9.32 -14.18
N ALA A 376 22.81 8.16 -14.18
CA ALA A 376 23.99 7.92 -13.36
C ALA A 376 25.20 8.78 -13.76
N SER A 377 25.44 9.02 -15.05
CA SER A 377 26.56 9.87 -15.48
C SER A 377 26.32 11.34 -15.13
N PHE A 378 25.08 11.80 -15.31
CA PHE A 378 24.65 13.15 -14.95
C PHE A 378 24.80 13.41 -13.45
N LEU A 379 24.25 12.54 -12.59
CA LEU A 379 24.33 12.73 -11.14
C LEU A 379 25.77 12.65 -10.61
N ARG A 380 26.60 11.73 -11.14
CA ARG A 380 28.03 11.65 -10.79
C ARG A 380 28.75 12.96 -11.11
N GLU A 381 28.47 13.53 -12.28
CA GLU A 381 29.04 14.80 -12.72
C GLU A 381 28.52 16.02 -11.93
N LEU A 382 27.26 15.99 -11.51
CA LEU A 382 26.63 17.04 -10.72
C LEU A 382 27.21 17.03 -9.30
N TYR A 383 27.17 15.90 -8.61
CA TYR A 383 27.69 15.78 -7.24
C TYR A 383 29.21 15.97 -7.17
N GLY A 384 29.95 15.70 -8.25
CA GLY A 384 31.38 15.91 -8.31
C GLY A 384 31.83 17.37 -8.37
N SER A 385 30.95 18.31 -8.74
CA SER A 385 31.31 19.71 -8.95
C SER A 385 30.46 20.66 -8.10
N ARG A 386 31.10 21.27 -7.10
CA ARG A 386 30.46 22.26 -6.23
C ARG A 386 29.90 23.45 -7.02
N ASP A 387 30.62 23.94 -8.02
CA ASP A 387 30.18 25.06 -8.86
C ASP A 387 28.90 24.74 -9.62
N ARG A 388 28.74 23.50 -10.11
CA ARG A 388 27.52 23.06 -10.80
C ARG A 388 26.34 22.97 -9.84
N LEU A 389 26.56 22.44 -8.64
CA LEU A 389 25.52 22.41 -7.61
C LEU A 389 25.10 23.82 -7.20
N MET A 390 26.06 24.74 -6.97
CA MET A 390 25.76 26.13 -6.64
C MET A 390 25.00 26.85 -7.76
N GLY A 391 25.38 26.63 -9.02
CA GLY A 391 24.67 27.20 -10.18
C GLY A 391 23.25 26.68 -10.35
N ALA A 392 22.96 25.47 -9.84
CA ALA A 392 21.63 24.85 -9.91
C ALA A 392 20.79 25.03 -8.64
N ALA A 393 21.42 25.37 -7.51
CA ALA A 393 20.77 25.56 -6.21
C ALA A 393 19.64 26.60 -6.27
N GLY A 394 19.88 27.73 -6.93
CA GLY A 394 18.97 28.88 -6.87
C GLY A 394 18.80 29.38 -5.43
N ASP A 395 17.66 30.00 -5.13
CA ASP A 395 17.33 30.50 -3.78
C ASP A 395 16.74 29.41 -2.87
N GLU A 396 16.49 28.22 -3.40
CA GLU A 396 15.83 27.10 -2.71
C GLU A 396 16.78 26.31 -1.80
N PHE A 397 18.10 26.42 -1.99
CA PHE A 397 19.10 25.63 -1.26
C PHE A 397 20.19 26.52 -0.66
N THR A 398 20.53 26.25 0.58
CA THR A 398 21.62 26.92 1.30
C THR A 398 23.00 26.39 0.87
N ALA A 399 24.04 27.19 1.11
CA ALA A 399 25.42 26.76 0.84
C ALA A 399 25.84 25.52 1.66
N ARG A 400 25.24 25.32 2.84
CA ARG A 400 25.44 24.12 3.67
C ARG A 400 24.83 22.90 3.00
N GLU A 401 23.57 22.96 2.60
CA GLU A 401 22.88 21.87 1.88
C GLU A 401 23.63 21.48 0.59
N VAL A 402 24.08 22.45 -0.20
CA VAL A 402 24.89 22.20 -1.39
C VAL A 402 26.20 21.48 -1.06
N SER A 403 26.82 21.83 0.07
CA SER A 403 28.06 21.18 0.52
C SER A 403 27.82 19.74 0.99
N LEU A 404 26.64 19.43 1.53
CA LEU A 404 26.23 18.07 1.89
C LEU A 404 26.00 17.17 0.66
N LEU A 405 25.52 17.74 -0.45
CA LEU A 405 25.35 17.01 -1.72
C LEU A 405 26.66 16.78 -2.47
N HIS A 406 27.67 17.63 -2.26
CA HIS A 406 28.95 17.53 -2.93
C HIS A 406 29.72 16.30 -2.44
N ARG A 407 30.14 15.43 -3.37
CA ARG A 407 30.98 14.27 -3.05
C ARG A 407 32.00 14.01 -4.15
N ARG A 408 33.12 13.39 -3.77
CA ARG A 408 34.15 12.99 -4.74
C ARG A 408 33.59 11.88 -5.65
N PRO A 409 33.56 12.08 -6.98
CA PRO A 409 33.09 11.05 -7.90
C PRO A 409 34.13 9.92 -8.03
N ALA A 410 33.68 8.69 -8.28
CA ALA A 410 34.58 7.59 -8.63
C ALA A 410 35.29 7.86 -9.97
N ASP A 411 36.46 7.27 -10.18
CA ASP A 411 37.24 7.47 -11.43
C ASP A 411 36.46 6.95 -12.65
N ARG A 412 35.74 5.84 -12.50
CA ARG A 412 34.86 5.25 -13.52
C ARG A 412 33.41 5.17 -13.06
N LEU A 413 32.49 5.29 -14.01
CA LEU A 413 31.05 5.14 -13.74
C LEU A 413 30.68 3.75 -13.19
N THR A 414 31.36 2.69 -13.65
CA THR A 414 31.14 1.30 -13.19
C THR A 414 31.57 1.06 -11.75
N GLU A 415 32.41 1.94 -11.20
CA GLU A 415 32.92 1.86 -9.83
C GLU A 415 32.10 2.72 -8.86
N GLU A 416 31.25 3.62 -9.39
CA GLU A 416 30.38 4.49 -8.59
C GLU A 416 29.35 3.65 -7.82
N THR A 417 29.32 3.84 -6.51
CA THR A 417 28.34 3.24 -5.60
C THR A 417 27.33 4.27 -5.14
N TRP A 418 26.06 3.90 -5.23
CA TRP A 418 24.91 4.74 -4.89
C TRP A 418 24.32 4.33 -3.55
N SER A 419 23.79 5.32 -2.83
CA SER A 419 23.01 5.11 -1.61
C SER A 419 21.55 4.80 -1.94
N ASP A 420 20.77 4.41 -0.95
CA ASP A 420 19.33 4.20 -1.12
C ASP A 420 18.58 5.53 -1.34
N ALA A 421 19.08 6.62 -0.75
CA ALA A 421 18.54 7.96 -0.97
C ALA A 421 18.79 8.49 -2.40
N ASP A 422 19.84 8.01 -3.07
CA ASP A 422 20.13 8.38 -4.46
C ASP A 422 19.13 7.79 -5.47
N LEU A 423 18.42 6.73 -5.10
CA LEU A 423 17.64 5.93 -6.06
C LEU A 423 16.44 6.70 -6.62
N ALA A 424 15.74 7.45 -5.76
CA ALA A 424 14.64 8.30 -6.19
C ALA A 424 15.14 9.50 -7.03
N VAL A 425 16.33 10.00 -6.73
CA VAL A 425 17.00 11.07 -7.49
C VAL A 425 17.43 10.55 -8.88
N LEU A 426 17.94 9.32 -8.96
CA LEU A 426 18.27 8.63 -10.22
C LEU A 426 17.03 8.43 -11.08
N ASP A 427 15.91 8.03 -10.48
CA ASP A 427 14.64 7.90 -11.20
C ASP A 427 14.14 9.24 -11.75
N GLU A 428 14.21 10.32 -10.96
CA GLU A 428 13.86 11.67 -11.43
C GLU A 428 14.77 12.13 -12.58
N ALA A 429 16.08 11.91 -12.46
CA ALA A 429 17.02 12.22 -13.53
C ALA A 429 16.72 11.42 -14.81
N GLU A 430 16.43 10.12 -14.69
CA GLU A 430 16.06 9.30 -15.84
C GLU A 430 14.76 9.79 -16.47
N HIS A 431 13.76 10.14 -15.67
CA HIS A 431 12.51 10.70 -16.15
C HIS A 431 12.72 12.00 -16.93
N LEU A 432 13.54 12.92 -16.41
CA LEU A 432 13.87 14.18 -17.10
C LEU A 432 14.61 13.92 -18.43
N ILE A 433 15.44 12.86 -18.48
CA ILE A 433 16.27 12.54 -19.64
C ILE A 433 15.46 11.79 -20.72
N ASN A 434 14.83 10.67 -20.37
CA ASN A 434 14.22 9.72 -21.31
C ASN A 434 12.72 9.45 -21.07
N SER A 435 12.10 9.99 -20.00
CA SER A 435 10.78 9.60 -19.48
C SER A 435 10.75 8.18 -18.90
N VAL A 436 9.70 7.87 -18.12
CA VAL A 436 9.44 6.53 -17.58
C VAL A 436 8.71 5.71 -18.64
N GLU A 437 9.19 4.49 -18.89
CA GLU A 437 8.72 3.62 -19.99
C GLU A 437 7.39 2.92 -19.72
N THR A 438 7.03 2.69 -18.45
CA THR A 438 5.85 1.90 -18.09
C THR A 438 4.95 2.66 -17.12
N ARG A 439 3.68 2.76 -17.46
CA ARG A 439 2.61 3.30 -16.61
C ARG A 439 1.58 2.21 -16.35
N PHE A 440 1.03 2.23 -15.14
CA PHE A 440 0.07 1.28 -14.63
C PHE A 440 -1.27 1.97 -14.43
N THR A 441 -2.35 1.25 -14.72
CA THR A 441 -3.72 1.73 -14.55
C THR A 441 -4.11 1.76 -13.07
N HIS A 442 -3.55 0.89 -12.23
CA HIS A 442 -3.76 0.93 -10.79
C HIS A 442 -2.44 0.68 -10.05
N VAL A 443 -2.15 1.49 -9.03
CA VAL A 443 -0.93 1.36 -8.22
C VAL A 443 -1.30 1.17 -6.76
N VAL A 444 -0.77 0.13 -6.12
CA VAL A 444 -0.90 -0.10 -4.68
C VAL A 444 0.42 0.20 -4.00
N VAL A 445 0.37 0.93 -2.90
CA VAL A 445 1.55 1.32 -2.12
C VAL A 445 1.30 0.97 -0.66
N ASP A 446 2.12 0.08 -0.11
CA ASP A 446 2.07 -0.24 1.33
C ASP A 446 3.16 0.54 2.10
N GLU A 447 2.90 0.78 3.38
CA GLU A 447 3.72 1.58 4.30
C GLU A 447 4.09 2.96 3.72
N ALA A 448 3.14 3.60 3.03
CA ALA A 448 3.37 4.82 2.28
C ALA A 448 3.76 6.03 3.15
N GLN A 449 3.46 5.99 4.45
CA GLN A 449 3.78 7.05 5.41
C GLN A 449 5.28 7.25 5.66
N ASP A 450 6.13 6.29 5.29
CA ASP A 450 7.59 6.39 5.42
C ASP A 450 8.28 6.93 4.16
N LEU A 451 7.54 7.05 3.06
CA LEU A 451 8.11 7.41 1.78
C LEU A 451 8.49 8.89 1.76
N SER A 452 9.69 9.17 1.24
CA SER A 452 10.12 10.54 0.98
C SER A 452 9.32 11.18 -0.17
N PRO A 453 9.21 12.51 -0.22
CA PRO A 453 8.62 13.23 -1.35
C PRO A 453 9.13 12.77 -2.72
N MET A 454 10.44 12.55 -2.89
CA MET A 454 11.02 12.07 -4.15
C MET A 454 10.62 10.63 -4.49
N GLN A 455 10.45 9.75 -3.49
CA GLN A 455 9.89 8.41 -3.70
C GLN A 455 8.41 8.49 -4.09
N LEU A 456 7.61 9.36 -3.48
CA LEU A 456 6.21 9.56 -3.88
C LEU A 456 6.09 10.08 -5.31
N ARG A 457 6.95 11.00 -5.73
CA ARG A 457 7.03 11.46 -7.13
C ARG A 457 7.38 10.32 -8.09
N THR A 458 8.26 9.42 -7.68
CA THR A 458 8.64 8.20 -8.44
C THR A 458 7.42 7.31 -8.67
N ILE A 459 6.56 7.16 -7.66
CA ILE A 459 5.30 6.43 -7.74
C ILE A 459 4.29 7.17 -8.63
N ALA A 460 4.10 8.46 -8.42
CA ALA A 460 3.15 9.29 -9.16
C ALA A 460 3.34 9.19 -10.68
N ARG A 461 4.60 9.19 -11.15
CA ARG A 461 4.93 9.06 -12.58
C ARG A 461 4.55 7.72 -13.22
N ARG A 462 4.43 6.67 -12.41
CA ARG A 462 4.06 5.33 -12.84
C ARG A 462 2.56 5.12 -12.89
N SER A 463 1.76 6.05 -12.39
CA SER A 463 0.31 5.99 -12.57
C SER A 463 -0.09 6.59 -13.92
N ALA A 464 -0.90 5.85 -14.67
CA ALA A 464 -1.42 6.30 -15.96
C ALA A 464 -2.55 7.33 -15.80
N ASN A 465 -3.40 7.14 -14.79
CA ASN A 465 -4.67 7.83 -14.62
C ASN A 465 -4.94 8.27 -13.16
N GLY A 466 -3.97 8.18 -12.24
CA GLY A 466 -4.12 8.57 -10.83
C GLY A 466 -4.80 7.56 -9.92
N SER A 467 -5.27 6.41 -10.44
CA SER A 467 -5.94 5.40 -9.62
C SER A 467 -4.91 4.68 -8.74
N MET A 468 -5.11 4.77 -7.42
CA MET A 468 -4.18 4.21 -6.44
C MET A 468 -4.89 3.71 -5.18
N THR A 469 -4.29 2.72 -4.53
CA THR A 469 -4.61 2.30 -3.17
C THR A 469 -3.37 2.50 -2.29
N ILE A 470 -3.40 3.52 -1.45
CA ILE A 470 -2.34 3.88 -0.52
C ILE A 470 -2.67 3.30 0.85
N VAL A 471 -1.75 2.55 1.44
CA VAL A 471 -1.98 1.82 2.69
C VAL A 471 -0.87 2.13 3.67
N GLY A 472 -1.23 2.31 4.94
CA GLY A 472 -0.25 2.56 5.99
C GLY A 472 -0.86 2.90 7.34
N ASP A 473 -0.01 3.37 8.24
CA ASP A 473 -0.38 3.83 9.58
C ASP A 473 0.45 5.05 9.97
N ILE A 474 -0.17 6.22 10.03
CA ILE A 474 0.48 7.47 10.48
C ILE A 474 1.13 7.33 11.86
N ALA A 475 0.54 6.57 12.80
CA ALA A 475 1.14 6.33 14.11
C ALA A 475 2.45 5.54 14.05
N GLN A 476 2.70 4.83 12.95
CA GLN A 476 3.94 4.12 12.66
C GLN A 476 4.84 4.89 11.69
N SER A 477 4.60 6.18 11.43
CA SER A 477 5.47 7.00 10.57
C SER A 477 6.76 7.33 11.31
N THR A 478 7.81 6.52 11.07
CA THR A 478 9.11 6.60 11.74
C THR A 478 10.26 6.89 10.78
N GLY A 479 9.96 7.04 9.48
CA GLY A 479 10.92 7.42 8.44
C GLY A 479 11.54 8.81 8.65
N HIS A 480 12.52 9.17 7.82
CA HIS A 480 13.20 10.47 7.89
C HIS A 480 12.28 11.67 7.61
N TRP A 481 11.12 11.43 6.99
CA TRP A 481 9.98 12.32 6.80
C TRP A 481 8.80 11.76 7.58
N ALA A 482 8.96 11.61 8.89
CA ALA A 482 7.84 11.28 9.75
C ALA A 482 6.74 12.34 9.57
N ARG A 483 5.49 11.90 9.44
CA ARG A 483 4.34 12.75 9.08
C ARG A 483 3.28 12.69 10.16
N ASP A 484 2.46 13.72 10.23
CA ASP A 484 1.33 13.80 11.16
C ASP A 484 -0.02 13.65 10.43
N ASP A 485 -0.03 13.85 9.11
CA ASP A 485 -1.22 13.68 8.25
C ASP A 485 -0.88 13.02 6.89
N TRP A 486 -1.89 12.41 6.30
CA TRP A 486 -1.85 11.87 4.94
C TRP A 486 -1.82 12.96 3.86
N ASP A 487 -2.24 14.20 4.13
CA ASP A 487 -2.25 15.30 3.15
C ASP A 487 -0.85 15.55 2.60
N GLU A 488 0.17 15.48 3.47
CA GLU A 488 1.57 15.59 3.08
C GLU A 488 1.96 14.53 2.04
N VAL A 489 1.35 13.33 2.09
CA VAL A 489 1.60 12.23 1.12
C VAL A 489 0.86 12.52 -0.18
N LEU A 490 -0.40 12.93 -0.06
CA LEU A 490 -1.30 13.21 -1.17
C LEU A 490 -0.82 14.37 -2.05
N ASP A 491 -0.18 15.38 -1.45
CA ASP A 491 0.42 16.54 -2.15
C ASP A 491 1.47 16.16 -3.21
N HIS A 492 2.05 14.97 -3.11
CA HIS A 492 3.04 14.47 -4.05
C HIS A 492 2.49 13.46 -5.06
N LEU A 493 1.22 13.08 -4.92
CA LEU A 493 0.54 12.11 -5.78
C LEU A 493 -0.36 12.83 -6.80
N PRO A 494 -0.79 12.13 -7.87
CA PRO A 494 -1.67 12.72 -8.87
C PRO A 494 -3.02 13.14 -8.27
N ALA A 495 -3.39 14.41 -8.44
CA ALA A 495 -4.67 14.97 -7.95
C ALA A 495 -5.79 14.95 -9.00
N ASN A 496 -5.73 14.01 -9.95
CA ASN A 496 -6.63 13.96 -11.10
C ASN A 496 -7.86 13.07 -10.89
N LEU A 497 -7.95 12.37 -9.75
CA LEU A 497 -9.10 11.60 -9.31
C LEU A 497 -9.52 12.03 -7.89
N PRO A 498 -10.76 11.74 -7.45
CA PRO A 498 -11.19 11.97 -6.08
C PRO A 498 -10.25 11.28 -5.09
N GLN A 499 -9.85 12.01 -4.05
CA GLN A 499 -9.06 11.49 -2.94
C GLN A 499 -10.01 11.09 -1.81
N VAL A 500 -10.00 9.83 -1.42
CA VAL A 500 -10.89 9.27 -0.39
C VAL A 500 -10.03 8.65 0.71
N ARG A 501 -10.39 8.91 1.96
CA ARG A 501 -9.69 8.41 3.15
C ARG A 501 -10.64 7.51 3.92
N GLU A 502 -10.17 6.32 4.24
CA GLU A 502 -10.93 5.33 4.97
C GLU A 502 -10.07 4.71 6.06
N GLU A 503 -10.72 4.33 7.17
CA GLU A 503 -10.03 3.83 8.36
C GLU A 503 -10.46 2.40 8.70
N LEU A 504 -9.47 1.54 8.97
CA LEU A 504 -9.71 0.21 9.52
C LEU A 504 -9.90 0.30 11.03
N ARG A 505 -11.16 0.25 11.45
CA ARG A 505 -11.57 0.46 12.85
C ARG A 505 -11.21 -0.65 13.81
N TYR A 506 -10.86 -1.84 13.31
CA TYR A 506 -10.75 -3.04 14.14
C TYR A 506 -9.46 -3.82 13.91
N GLY A 507 -8.79 -4.20 15.01
CA GLY A 507 -7.57 -5.01 15.00
C GLY A 507 -7.79 -6.41 15.58
N TYR A 508 -7.22 -7.43 14.93
CA TYR A 508 -7.39 -8.84 15.33
C TYR A 508 -6.07 -9.61 15.48
N ARG A 509 -4.92 -9.04 15.08
CA ARG A 509 -3.61 -9.71 15.23
C ARG A 509 -2.95 -9.44 16.57
N VAL A 510 -2.97 -8.18 17.01
CA VAL A 510 -2.39 -7.76 18.30
C VAL A 510 -3.41 -8.05 19.41
N PRO A 511 -2.99 -8.67 20.54
CA PRO A 511 -3.85 -8.85 21.71
C PRO A 511 -4.35 -7.53 22.30
N ARG A 512 -5.60 -7.52 22.81
CA ARG A 512 -6.21 -6.35 23.45
C ARG A 512 -5.35 -5.82 24.60
N GLN A 513 -4.91 -6.70 25.49
CA GLN A 513 -4.08 -6.34 26.65
C GLN A 513 -2.78 -5.62 26.26
N VAL A 514 -2.13 -6.10 25.20
CA VAL A 514 -0.90 -5.49 24.65
C VAL A 514 -1.21 -4.13 24.05
N PHE A 515 -2.30 -4.04 23.30
CA PHE A 515 -2.68 -2.82 22.61
C PHE A 515 -3.14 -1.73 23.58
N GLU A 516 -3.85 -2.06 24.66
CA GLU A 516 -4.24 -1.09 25.69
C GLU A 516 -3.03 -0.37 26.29
N LEU A 517 -1.93 -1.09 26.51
CA LEU A 517 -0.66 -0.50 26.92
C LEU A 517 -0.07 0.40 25.84
N ALA A 518 -0.04 -0.07 24.58
CA ALA A 518 0.49 0.72 23.47
C ALA A 518 -0.36 1.97 23.16
N ALA A 519 -1.68 1.90 23.35
CA ALA A 519 -2.63 2.97 23.08
C ALA A 519 -2.39 4.19 23.98
N GLN A 520 -1.81 4.00 25.16
CA GLN A 520 -1.40 5.09 26.05
C GLN A 520 -0.35 6.01 25.39
N LEU A 521 0.42 5.49 24.43
CA LEU A 521 1.40 6.29 23.68
C LEU A 521 0.78 7.09 22.53
N LEU A 522 -0.43 6.77 22.07
CA LEU A 522 -1.03 7.43 20.90
C LEU A 522 -1.20 8.95 21.06
N PRO A 523 -1.63 9.50 22.22
CA PRO A 523 -1.73 10.94 22.41
C PRO A 523 -0.39 11.68 22.26
N LEU A 524 0.74 11.01 22.47
CA LEU A 524 2.08 11.58 22.29
C LEU A 524 2.66 11.26 20.92
N ALA A 525 2.43 10.05 20.43
CA ALA A 525 3.01 9.53 19.19
C ALA A 525 2.28 10.04 17.94
N ALA A 526 0.94 10.07 17.96
CA ALA A 526 0.09 10.49 16.85
C ALA A 526 -1.31 10.93 17.35
N PRO A 527 -1.45 12.18 17.82
CA PRO A 527 -2.69 12.67 18.44
C PRO A 527 -3.92 12.65 17.52
N THR A 528 -3.70 12.73 16.21
CA THR A 528 -4.76 12.77 15.19
C THR A 528 -5.30 11.38 14.83
N VAL A 529 -4.61 10.30 15.23
CA VAL A 529 -4.96 8.93 14.88
C VAL A 529 -5.93 8.35 15.90
N GLN A 530 -7.08 7.87 15.42
CA GLN A 530 -8.02 7.13 16.25
C GLN A 530 -7.50 5.72 16.54
N ALA A 531 -7.57 5.31 17.82
CA ALA A 531 -7.16 3.97 18.22
C ALA A 531 -8.14 2.92 17.66
N PRO A 532 -7.67 1.88 16.96
CA PRO A 532 -8.55 0.78 16.56
C PRO A 532 -9.09 0.02 17.77
N GLN A 533 -10.31 -0.48 17.65
CA GLN A 533 -10.89 -1.40 18.61
C GLN A 533 -10.28 -2.80 18.42
N ILE A 534 -9.63 -3.32 19.46
CA ILE A 534 -9.04 -4.66 19.42
C ILE A 534 -10.04 -5.70 19.90
N VAL A 535 -10.19 -6.75 19.11
CA VAL A 535 -11.33 -7.68 19.24
C VAL A 535 -10.92 -9.07 19.70
N ARG A 536 -9.62 -9.23 20.03
CA ARG A 536 -9.00 -10.49 20.40
C ARG A 536 -8.23 -10.33 21.70
N ASP A 537 -8.50 -11.19 22.67
CA ASP A 537 -7.67 -11.31 23.87
C ASP A 537 -6.42 -12.16 23.60
N GLY A 538 -5.34 -11.81 24.30
CA GLY A 538 -4.11 -12.58 24.38
C GLY A 538 -4.18 -13.69 25.42
N PRO A 539 -3.20 -14.62 25.39
CA PRO A 539 -3.07 -15.67 26.39
C PRO A 539 -2.66 -15.18 27.78
N ALA A 540 -2.09 -13.96 27.88
CA ALA A 540 -1.61 -13.37 29.13
C ALA A 540 -1.56 -11.83 29.03
N GLU A 541 -1.56 -11.18 30.20
CA GLU A 541 -1.26 -9.74 30.34
C GLU A 541 0.23 -9.46 30.05
N PRO A 542 0.58 -8.25 29.57
CA PRO A 542 1.97 -7.81 29.47
C PRO A 542 2.70 -7.92 30.81
N LEU A 543 3.88 -8.54 30.81
CA LEU A 543 4.68 -8.70 32.02
C LEU A 543 5.79 -7.65 32.06
N VAL A 544 6.00 -7.04 33.22
CA VAL A 544 7.07 -6.07 33.46
C VAL A 544 8.09 -6.68 34.42
N HIS A 545 9.32 -6.85 33.94
CA HIS A 545 10.46 -7.38 34.68
C HIS A 545 11.38 -6.22 35.08
N ARG A 546 11.28 -5.79 36.34
CA ARG A 546 12.13 -4.74 36.91
C ARG A 546 13.45 -5.34 37.39
N VAL A 547 14.57 -4.83 36.89
CA VAL A 547 15.91 -5.38 37.15
C VAL A 547 16.95 -4.28 37.31
N ASP A 548 18.07 -4.58 37.95
CA ASP A 548 19.19 -3.62 37.98
C ASP A 548 19.81 -3.46 36.58
N GLY A 549 20.43 -2.30 36.32
CA GLY A 549 20.99 -1.97 35.00
C GLY A 549 22.04 -2.96 34.49
N ASP A 550 22.76 -3.62 35.40
CA ASP A 550 23.74 -4.66 35.06
C ASP A 550 23.08 -6.00 34.68
N GLU A 551 21.84 -6.23 35.12
CA GLU A 551 21.10 -7.49 34.92
C GLU A 551 20.15 -7.45 33.71
N ARG A 552 19.85 -6.27 33.16
CA ARG A 552 18.90 -6.06 32.05
C ARG A 552 19.12 -6.98 30.85
N ALA A 553 20.37 -7.14 30.41
CA ALA A 553 20.72 -7.99 29.27
C ALA A 553 20.54 -9.47 29.60
N ALA A 554 20.98 -9.89 30.79
CA ALA A 554 20.89 -11.27 31.24
C ALA A 554 19.43 -11.72 31.39
N GLU A 555 18.58 -10.84 31.92
CA GLU A 555 17.16 -11.07 32.11
C GLU A 555 16.40 -11.12 30.78
N SER A 556 16.63 -10.16 29.89
CA SER A 556 16.00 -10.13 28.57
C SER A 556 16.27 -11.40 27.76
N VAL A 557 17.51 -11.90 27.82
CA VAL A 557 17.87 -13.18 27.20
C VAL A 557 17.19 -14.36 27.90
N ARG A 558 17.09 -14.36 29.24
CA ARG A 558 16.42 -15.41 30.01
C ARG A 558 14.93 -15.52 29.64
N VAL A 559 14.23 -14.38 29.60
CA VAL A 559 12.81 -14.31 29.21
C VAL A 559 12.64 -14.79 27.77
N ALA A 560 13.46 -14.29 26.83
CA ALA A 560 13.40 -14.70 25.44
C ALA A 560 13.61 -16.22 25.24
N MET A 561 14.56 -16.82 25.96
CA MET A 561 14.77 -18.28 25.96
C MET A 561 13.55 -19.04 26.49
N GLY A 562 12.87 -18.52 27.51
CA GLY A 562 11.64 -19.11 28.04
C GLY A 562 10.53 -19.20 27.00
N HIS A 563 10.33 -18.15 26.20
CA HIS A 563 9.38 -18.18 25.09
C HIS A 563 9.83 -19.09 23.96
N ALA A 564 11.11 -19.00 23.56
CA ALA A 564 11.67 -19.80 22.47
C ALA A 564 11.63 -21.31 22.76
N ALA A 565 11.78 -21.72 24.02
CA ALA A 565 11.65 -23.12 24.44
C ALA A 565 10.28 -23.74 24.12
N HIS A 566 9.25 -22.92 23.94
CA HIS A 566 7.91 -23.35 23.53
C HIS A 566 7.71 -23.32 22.00
N GLY A 567 8.79 -23.23 21.22
CA GLY A 567 8.75 -23.20 19.74
C GLY A 567 8.20 -21.89 19.15
N ARG A 568 8.26 -20.79 19.92
CA ARG A 568 7.73 -19.47 19.54
C ARG A 568 8.79 -18.68 18.79
N SER A 569 8.38 -17.87 17.81
CA SER A 569 9.22 -16.81 17.25
C SER A 569 9.33 -15.65 18.23
N VAL A 570 10.55 -15.29 18.64
CA VAL A 570 10.80 -14.29 19.69
C VAL A 570 11.64 -13.14 19.14
N ALA A 571 11.25 -11.90 19.45
CA ALA A 571 12.09 -10.73 19.24
C ALA A 571 12.54 -10.13 20.58
N ILE A 572 13.84 -9.83 20.67
CA ILE A 572 14.38 -8.91 21.66
C ILE A 572 14.55 -7.57 20.95
N ILE A 573 13.71 -6.61 21.31
CA ILE A 573 13.77 -5.24 20.79
C ILE A 573 14.55 -4.40 21.79
N CYS A 574 15.74 -3.95 21.41
CA CYS A 574 16.60 -3.18 22.31
C CYS A 574 17.11 -1.89 21.65
N PRO A 575 17.28 -0.80 22.43
CA PRO A 575 17.92 0.42 21.98
C PRO A 575 19.39 0.19 21.61
N ALA A 576 19.98 1.13 20.88
CA ALA A 576 21.34 0.98 20.34
C ALA A 576 22.39 0.90 21.46
N SER A 577 22.16 1.61 22.56
CA SER A 577 23.00 1.57 23.76
C SER A 577 23.09 0.18 24.41
N CYS A 578 21.98 -0.56 24.43
CA CYS A 578 21.88 -1.86 25.10
C CYS A 578 22.35 -3.04 24.24
N ARG A 579 22.39 -2.87 22.91
CA ARG A 579 22.69 -3.94 21.95
C ARG A 579 24.01 -4.67 22.20
N PRO A 580 25.17 -4.00 22.46
CA PRO A 580 26.44 -4.69 22.67
C PRO A 580 26.44 -5.63 23.88
N ASP A 581 25.73 -5.26 24.94
CA ASP A 581 25.66 -6.07 26.17
C ASP A 581 24.73 -7.27 25.96
N THR A 582 23.60 -7.09 25.29
CA THR A 582 22.71 -8.20 24.89
C THR A 582 23.40 -9.19 23.96
N GLU A 583 24.17 -8.72 22.98
CA GLU A 583 24.97 -9.60 22.10
C GLU A 583 26.04 -10.37 22.88
N ARG A 584 26.65 -9.76 23.91
CA ARG A 584 27.64 -10.42 24.77
C ARG A 584 26.99 -11.53 25.59
N GLU A 585 25.82 -11.27 26.17
CA GLU A 585 25.05 -12.26 26.94
C GLU A 585 24.56 -13.44 26.09
N LEU A 586 24.03 -13.17 24.89
CA LEU A 586 23.60 -14.22 23.95
C LEU A 586 24.78 -15.14 23.57
N LYS A 587 25.97 -14.56 23.33
CA LYS A 587 27.19 -15.33 23.05
C LYS A 587 27.68 -16.11 24.27
N ALA A 588 27.63 -15.51 25.46
CA ALA A 588 28.06 -16.16 26.70
C ALA A 588 27.21 -17.40 27.04
N LYS A 589 25.92 -17.36 26.73
CA LYS A 589 24.97 -18.47 26.95
C LYS A 589 24.87 -19.45 25.78
N ASP A 590 25.68 -19.28 24.73
CA ASP A 590 25.68 -20.10 23.49
C ASP A 590 24.28 -20.25 22.87
N VAL A 591 23.51 -19.16 22.90
CA VAL A 591 22.13 -19.13 22.36
C VAL A 591 22.21 -18.89 20.85
N ALA A 592 21.51 -19.70 20.06
CA ALA A 592 21.35 -19.43 18.64
C ALA A 592 20.38 -18.26 18.44
N TRP A 593 20.89 -17.14 17.92
CA TRP A 593 20.12 -15.95 17.61
C TRP A 593 20.46 -15.42 16.22
N ARG A 594 19.58 -14.58 15.67
CA ARG A 594 19.83 -13.88 14.41
C ARG A 594 19.66 -12.37 14.57
N ALA A 595 20.52 -11.62 13.90
CA ALA A 595 20.42 -10.17 13.83
C ALA A 595 19.64 -9.77 12.58
N ALA A 596 18.64 -8.89 12.69
CA ALA A 596 17.99 -8.33 11.50
C ALA A 596 18.99 -7.59 10.59
N SER A 597 20.01 -6.95 11.17
CA SER A 597 21.11 -6.31 10.44
C SER A 597 21.95 -7.27 9.58
N ALA A 598 21.86 -8.59 9.78
CA ALA A 598 22.52 -9.61 8.96
C ALA A 598 21.60 -10.19 7.85
N GLY A 599 20.34 -9.73 7.76
CA GLY A 599 19.39 -10.11 6.71
C GLY A 599 18.74 -11.48 6.88
N GLU A 600 18.94 -12.14 8.01
CA GLU A 600 18.38 -13.47 8.30
C GLU A 600 17.44 -13.39 9.51
N LEU A 601 16.14 -13.65 9.31
CA LEU A 601 15.17 -13.86 10.39
C LEU A 601 14.88 -15.35 10.52
N GLY A 602 14.58 -15.86 11.71
CA GLY A 602 14.37 -17.28 11.95
C GLY A 602 13.31 -17.60 13.01
N PRO A 603 12.84 -18.85 13.08
CA PRO A 603 11.79 -19.30 14.00
C PRO A 603 12.24 -19.42 15.48
N GLY A 604 13.24 -18.62 15.88
CA GLY A 604 13.84 -18.63 17.22
C GLY A 604 13.97 -17.21 17.76
N ILE A 605 15.10 -16.90 18.40
CA ILE A 605 15.36 -15.58 18.98
C ILE A 605 15.97 -14.66 17.92
N ASN A 606 15.36 -13.50 17.74
CA ASN A 606 15.81 -12.45 16.84
C ASN A 606 16.15 -11.20 17.65
N LEU A 607 17.37 -10.68 17.49
CA LEU A 607 17.78 -9.41 18.09
C LEU A 607 17.59 -8.30 17.06
N VAL A 608 16.75 -7.32 17.39
CA VAL A 608 16.33 -6.26 16.48
C VAL A 608 16.32 -4.90 17.17
N GLY A 609 16.65 -3.85 16.43
CA GLY A 609 16.37 -2.47 16.87
C GLY A 609 14.89 -2.09 16.68
N PRO A 610 14.39 -1.02 17.32
CA PRO A 610 13.00 -0.57 17.18
C PRO A 610 12.60 -0.29 15.72
N GLN A 611 13.47 0.35 14.95
CA GLN A 611 13.25 0.60 13.50
C GLN A 611 13.27 -0.71 12.69
N GLU A 612 14.15 -1.65 13.03
CA GLU A 612 14.29 -2.94 12.33
C GLU A 612 13.08 -3.87 12.58
N ALA A 613 12.39 -3.69 13.70
CA ALA A 613 11.21 -4.46 14.05
C ALA A 613 9.98 -4.10 13.18
N LYS A 614 9.99 -2.95 12.49
CA LYS A 614 8.88 -2.51 11.64
C LYS A 614 8.61 -3.50 10.51
N GLY A 615 7.33 -3.81 10.31
CA GLY A 615 6.89 -4.76 9.28
C GLY A 615 7.19 -6.23 9.60
N LEU A 616 7.73 -6.53 10.79
CA LEU A 616 7.89 -7.90 11.30
C LEU A 616 6.78 -8.21 12.31
N GLU A 617 6.47 -9.49 12.50
CA GLU A 617 5.53 -9.96 13.53
C GLU A 617 6.17 -11.16 14.24
N PHE A 618 6.04 -11.20 15.57
CA PHE A 618 6.59 -12.25 16.42
C PHE A 618 5.49 -12.84 17.32
N ASP A 619 5.67 -14.08 17.78
CA ASP A 619 4.77 -14.68 18.76
C ASP A 619 4.97 -14.04 20.14
N ALA A 620 6.23 -13.73 20.48
CA ALA A 620 6.59 -13.06 21.72
C ALA A 620 7.59 -11.93 21.44
N VAL A 621 7.42 -10.81 22.14
CA VAL A 621 8.31 -9.65 22.06
C VAL A 621 8.79 -9.30 23.45
N VAL A 622 10.10 -9.14 23.61
CA VAL A 622 10.76 -8.61 24.79
C VAL A 622 11.28 -7.21 24.46
N VAL A 623 10.68 -6.18 25.04
CA VAL A 623 11.11 -4.78 24.87
C VAL A 623 12.04 -4.39 26.02
N MET A 624 13.26 -3.99 25.69
CA MET A 624 14.26 -3.54 26.66
C MET A 624 14.25 -2.01 26.78
N GLU A 625 14.28 -1.51 28.02
CA GLU A 625 14.40 -0.09 28.38
C GLU A 625 13.55 0.84 27.49
N PRO A 626 12.21 0.84 27.65
CA PRO A 626 11.33 1.72 26.89
C PRO A 626 11.72 3.20 26.92
N GLU A 627 12.21 3.69 28.06
CA GLU A 627 12.67 5.08 28.22
C GLU A 627 13.87 5.40 27.33
N ASP A 628 14.84 4.48 27.24
CA ASP A 628 16.01 4.65 26.37
C ASP A 628 15.59 4.64 24.89
N ILE A 629 14.61 3.82 24.51
CA ILE A 629 14.02 3.84 23.15
C ILE A 629 13.42 5.22 22.84
N VAL A 630 12.77 5.83 23.83
CA VAL A 630 12.16 7.16 23.66
C VAL A 630 13.23 8.26 23.60
N ALA A 631 14.27 8.17 24.41
CA ALA A 631 15.30 9.19 24.54
C ALA A 631 16.35 9.20 23.39
N GLU A 632 16.61 8.05 22.76
CA GLU A 632 17.64 7.92 21.72
C GLU A 632 17.24 8.50 20.35
N ASP A 633 15.95 8.73 20.08
CA ASP A 633 15.45 9.21 18.79
C ASP A 633 14.34 10.26 19.00
N ASP A 634 14.34 11.33 18.21
CA ASP A 634 13.29 12.36 18.23
C ASP A 634 11.88 11.79 18.02
N ARG A 635 11.75 10.62 17.39
CA ARG A 635 10.50 9.89 17.13
C ARG A 635 10.30 8.72 18.11
N GLY A 636 10.98 8.74 19.24
CA GLY A 636 11.07 7.65 20.19
C GLY A 636 9.72 7.08 20.65
N HIS A 637 8.71 7.94 20.88
CA HIS A 637 7.35 7.49 21.23
C HIS A 637 6.71 6.61 20.14
N ARG A 638 6.89 6.95 18.86
CA ARG A 638 6.40 6.13 17.73
C ARG A 638 7.17 4.82 17.63
N LEU A 639 8.47 4.85 17.90
CA LEU A 639 9.29 3.64 17.90
C LEU A 639 8.91 2.67 19.01
N LEU A 640 8.62 3.19 20.19
CA LEU A 640 8.10 2.39 21.28
C LEU A 640 6.71 1.82 20.95
N TYR A 641 5.81 2.63 20.38
CA TYR A 641 4.50 2.16 19.90
C TYR A 641 4.64 1.03 18.86
N VAL A 642 5.56 1.16 17.91
CA VAL A 642 5.87 0.09 16.94
C VAL A 642 6.37 -1.15 17.67
N ALA A 643 7.35 -1.00 18.57
CA ALA A 643 7.97 -2.11 19.30
C ALA A 643 6.96 -2.94 20.10
N LEU A 644 6.09 -2.28 20.88
CA LEU A 644 5.05 -2.94 21.69
C LEU A 644 4.05 -3.71 20.81
N THR A 645 3.77 -3.21 19.60
CA THR A 645 2.72 -3.74 18.72
C THR A 645 3.20 -4.81 17.75
N ARG A 646 4.47 -5.25 17.83
CA ARG A 646 5.02 -6.32 16.98
C ARG A 646 4.71 -7.75 17.45
N THR A 647 3.98 -7.90 18.56
CA THR A 647 3.61 -9.22 19.09
C THR A 647 2.20 -9.65 18.68
N THR A 648 2.03 -10.96 18.50
CA THR A 648 0.75 -11.61 18.23
C THR A 648 0.22 -12.43 19.42
N ARG A 649 1.03 -12.63 20.48
CA ARG A 649 0.63 -13.40 21.67
C ARG A 649 1.16 -12.83 22.99
N TYR A 650 2.48 -12.68 23.15
CA TYR A 650 3.09 -12.33 24.45
C TYR A 650 3.93 -11.05 24.37
N LEU A 651 3.83 -10.19 25.39
CA LEU A 651 4.66 -9.01 25.55
C LEU A 651 5.33 -9.05 26.92
N ASP A 652 6.64 -8.88 26.93
CA ASP A 652 7.45 -8.73 28.13
C ASP A 652 8.26 -7.43 28.01
N ILE A 653 8.29 -6.65 29.08
CA ILE A 653 9.07 -5.42 29.18
C ILE A 653 10.14 -5.63 30.24
N VAL A 654 11.40 -5.35 29.91
CA VAL A 654 12.53 -5.42 30.85
C VAL A 654 13.09 -4.02 31.01
N CYS A 655 13.05 -3.49 32.23
CA CYS A 655 13.48 -2.12 32.51
C CYS A 655 14.08 -1.96 33.91
N VAL A 656 14.93 -0.94 34.09
CA VAL A 656 15.47 -0.59 35.41
C VAL A 656 14.48 0.22 36.26
N GLY A 657 13.71 1.11 35.62
CA GLY A 657 12.74 1.99 36.24
C GLY A 657 11.28 1.59 35.99
N ASP A 658 10.39 2.57 36.07
CA ASP A 658 9.02 2.38 35.60
C ASP A 658 8.98 2.37 34.06
N PRO A 659 8.23 1.44 33.43
CA PRO A 659 8.29 1.23 31.98
C PRO A 659 7.67 2.37 31.16
N LEU A 660 6.86 3.23 31.78
CA LEU A 660 6.15 4.34 31.14
C LEU A 660 5.95 5.45 32.19
N ALA A 661 6.85 6.43 32.27
CA ALA A 661 6.59 7.66 33.00
C ALA A 661 5.64 8.56 32.18
N MET A 662 4.36 8.17 32.10
CA MET A 662 3.29 9.05 31.62
C MET A 662 2.84 9.88 32.83
N GLY A 663 2.91 11.21 32.72
CA GLY A 663 2.69 12.13 33.84
C GLY A 663 1.46 11.77 34.66
N ASP A 664 1.65 11.63 35.97
CA ASP A 664 0.57 11.46 36.94
C ASP A 664 -0.40 12.64 36.79
N ASP A 665 -1.64 12.33 36.39
CA ASP A 665 -2.77 13.16 36.76
C ASP A 665 -2.86 13.10 38.29
N ASP A 666 -2.79 14.28 38.88
CA ASP A 666 -2.92 14.61 40.30
C ASP A 666 -4.27 14.09 40.85
N CYS A 667 -4.35 12.78 41.09
CA CYS A 667 -5.38 12.18 41.93
C CYS A 667 -4.98 12.46 43.38
N GLY A 668 -5.33 13.65 43.86
CA GLY A 668 -5.16 14.05 45.24
C GLY A 668 -5.75 13.02 46.20
N SER A 669 -4.89 12.20 46.80
CA SER A 669 -5.16 11.57 48.07
C SER A 669 -4.80 12.59 49.16
N ASP A 670 -5.84 13.15 49.77
CA ASP A 670 -5.78 13.85 51.06
C ASP A 670 -5.11 12.93 52.10
N ASP A 671 -3.80 13.06 52.27
CA ASP A 671 -3.13 12.68 53.50
C ASP A 671 -2.86 13.95 54.31
N THR A 672 -3.76 14.17 55.27
CA THR A 672 -3.62 15.12 56.35
C THR A 672 -2.39 14.81 57.19
N ASP A 673 -1.32 15.59 57.01
CA ASP A 673 -0.28 15.76 58.02
C ASP A 673 -0.26 17.22 58.51
N GLU A 674 -0.67 17.40 59.77
CA GLU A 674 -0.59 18.66 60.50
C GLU A 674 0.87 19.13 60.65
N PRO A 675 1.20 20.41 60.34
CA PRO A 675 2.54 20.94 60.59
C PRO A 675 2.63 21.57 61.98
N SER A 676 3.55 21.05 62.80
CA SER A 676 3.99 21.72 64.03
C SER A 676 4.86 22.94 63.70
N ALA A 677 4.30 24.10 64.04
CA ALA A 677 4.85 25.45 64.03
C ALA A 677 6.37 25.61 64.28
N ALA A 678 6.99 26.46 63.45
CA ALA A 678 8.03 27.39 63.87
C ALA A 678 7.93 28.70 63.07
N THR A 679 7.71 29.77 63.83
CA THR A 679 7.64 31.20 63.52
C THR A 679 8.87 31.78 62.81
N GLY A 680 8.67 32.80 61.95
CA GLY A 680 9.75 33.76 61.66
C GLY A 680 9.63 34.66 60.42
N ASP A 681 8.70 35.62 60.48
CA ASP A 681 8.79 37.01 60.03
C ASP A 681 9.07 37.43 58.56
N ALA A 682 8.38 38.50 58.17
CA ALA A 682 8.25 39.06 56.83
C ALA A 682 9.30 40.14 56.49
N THR A 683 9.58 40.36 55.20
CA THR A 683 9.54 41.68 54.52
C THR A 683 9.87 41.61 53.03
N HIS A 684 9.17 42.45 52.25
CA HIS A 684 9.14 42.61 50.79
C HIS A 684 10.29 43.45 50.18
N ALA A 685 10.58 43.22 48.89
CA ALA A 685 10.65 44.18 47.77
C ALA A 685 11.28 43.47 46.53
N GLU A 686 10.50 43.12 45.49
CA GLU A 686 10.17 43.89 44.25
C GLU A 686 11.29 43.89 43.18
N GLU A 687 10.96 43.35 41.98
CA GLU A 687 11.10 43.96 40.63
C GLU A 687 10.94 42.89 39.51
N ASP A 688 9.77 42.91 38.85
CA ASP A 688 9.51 43.02 37.38
C ASP A 688 10.50 42.39 36.38
N SER A 689 10.15 41.90 35.19
CA SER A 689 8.96 41.74 34.32
C SER A 689 9.50 40.87 33.14
N ASP A 690 8.77 40.08 32.35
CA ASP A 690 7.82 40.52 31.33
C ASP A 690 7.23 39.26 30.66
N PHE A 691 5.91 39.07 30.75
CA PHE A 691 5.15 37.99 30.13
C PHE A 691 4.29 38.62 29.02
N ARG A 692 4.43 38.16 27.77
CA ARG A 692 3.54 38.59 26.66
C ARG A 692 2.56 37.47 26.30
N PRO A 693 1.26 37.78 26.17
CA PRO A 693 0.21 36.80 25.96
C PRO A 693 -0.04 36.46 24.48
N ASP A 694 -0.54 35.23 24.35
CA ASP A 694 -1.18 34.54 23.23
C ASP A 694 -2.14 35.41 22.37
N PRO A 695 -1.99 35.45 21.03
CA PRO A 695 -2.81 36.30 20.16
C PRO A 695 -3.85 35.56 19.30
N TRP A 696 -4.42 34.42 19.70
CA TRP A 696 -5.51 33.79 18.92
C TRP A 696 -6.68 33.21 19.74
N GLY A 697 -7.51 34.12 20.26
CA GLY A 697 -8.92 33.88 20.57
C GLY A 697 -9.58 35.18 21.00
N PRO A 698 -10.47 35.80 20.19
CA PRO A 698 -11.82 35.28 19.95
C PRO A 698 -12.47 35.70 18.60
N VAL A 699 -12.70 34.77 17.65
CA VAL A 699 -13.54 35.03 16.44
C VAL A 699 -14.57 33.90 16.21
N LEU A 700 -14.84 33.09 17.22
CA LEU A 700 -15.81 31.99 17.17
C LEU A 700 -17.10 32.35 17.91
N ARG A 701 -17.85 33.34 17.39
CA ARG A 701 -19.22 33.61 17.89
C ARG A 701 -20.20 34.26 16.91
N GLU A 702 -19.94 34.25 15.60
CA GLU A 702 -20.84 34.94 14.65
C GLU A 702 -21.15 34.21 13.32
N VAL A 703 -21.05 32.87 13.26
CA VAL A 703 -21.36 32.11 12.02
C VAL A 703 -22.39 30.98 12.21
N LEU A 704 -23.19 30.99 13.28
CA LEU A 704 -24.27 30.01 13.46
C LEU A 704 -25.60 30.70 13.79
N ALA A 705 -26.46 30.87 12.78
CA ALA A 705 -27.89 30.44 12.72
C ALA A 705 -28.62 31.16 11.52
N PRO A 706 -29.81 30.72 11.04
CA PRO A 706 -30.01 30.25 9.66
C PRO A 706 -31.06 31.06 8.87
N ASN A 707 -31.23 30.80 7.57
CA ASN A 707 -32.54 30.96 6.92
C ASN A 707 -32.69 30.21 5.58
N LEU A 708 -33.76 29.41 5.53
CA LEU A 708 -34.47 28.93 4.34
C LEU A 708 -35.10 30.12 3.58
N ALA A 709 -35.09 30.08 2.24
CA ALA A 709 -36.29 30.03 1.38
C ALA A 709 -36.08 30.55 -0.06
N ALA A 710 -36.47 29.69 -1.01
CA ALA A 710 -37.28 29.96 -2.21
C ALA A 710 -36.70 30.69 -3.46
N ALA A 711 -36.54 29.87 -4.51
CA ALA A 711 -37.34 29.85 -5.74
C ALA A 711 -37.01 30.77 -6.96
N ASN A 712 -36.96 30.06 -8.10
CA ASN A 712 -37.36 30.41 -9.47
C ASN A 712 -36.47 31.30 -10.36
N GLY A 713 -36.17 30.78 -11.57
CA GLY A 713 -35.82 31.59 -12.73
C GLY A 713 -35.08 30.85 -13.84
N SER A 714 -35.82 30.31 -14.81
CA SER A 714 -35.39 29.87 -16.15
C SER A 714 -34.82 31.02 -17.00
N ASP A 715 -33.87 30.75 -17.91
CA ASP A 715 -34.08 30.65 -19.38
C ASP A 715 -32.81 30.83 -20.24
N THR A 716 -32.69 29.94 -21.25
CA THR A 716 -32.13 30.06 -22.62
C THR A 716 -30.75 30.69 -22.91
N ALA A 717 -29.86 29.98 -23.64
CA ALA A 717 -29.74 30.03 -25.12
C ALA A 717 -28.38 29.52 -25.67
N ASP A 718 -28.48 28.55 -26.60
CA ASP A 718 -27.74 28.28 -27.85
C ASP A 718 -26.20 28.48 -28.02
N GLY A 719 -25.59 27.44 -28.62
CA GLY A 719 -24.30 27.51 -29.33
C GLY A 719 -23.88 26.15 -29.93
N LYS A 720 -24.06 26.00 -31.25
CA LYS A 720 -23.80 24.79 -32.09
C LYS A 720 -22.34 24.62 -32.53
N ASP A 721 -22.11 23.45 -33.14
CA ASP A 721 -21.00 22.95 -33.99
C ASP A 721 -19.87 22.20 -33.23
N GLY A 722 -19.49 20.95 -33.52
CA GLY A 722 -19.75 20.02 -34.62
C GLY A 722 -18.43 19.57 -35.27
N LEU A 723 -17.90 18.37 -34.98
CA LEU A 723 -16.99 17.65 -35.90
C LEU A 723 -16.75 16.14 -35.59
N ARG A 724 -17.32 15.30 -36.46
CA ARG A 724 -16.79 14.08 -37.13
C ARG A 724 -15.97 13.02 -36.35
N VAL A 725 -16.54 11.82 -36.23
CA VAL A 725 -15.83 10.54 -36.03
C VAL A 725 -15.85 9.73 -37.33
N ARG A 726 -14.71 9.12 -37.71
CA ARG A 726 -14.53 8.25 -38.89
C ARG A 726 -15.01 6.81 -38.61
N PRO A 727 -15.47 6.04 -39.61
CA PRO A 727 -16.00 4.70 -39.39
C PRO A 727 -14.87 3.66 -39.21
N ALA A 728 -15.02 2.79 -38.23
CA ALA A 728 -14.18 1.63 -38.01
C ALA A 728 -14.62 0.46 -38.90
N THR A 729 -13.62 -0.26 -39.40
CA THR A 729 -13.69 -1.40 -40.31
C THR A 729 -14.43 -2.59 -39.68
N VAL A 730 -15.42 -3.12 -40.38
CA VAL A 730 -16.15 -4.35 -40.02
C VAL A 730 -15.24 -5.56 -40.22
N VAL A 731 -15.00 -6.32 -39.15
CA VAL A 731 -14.45 -7.67 -39.20
C VAL A 731 -15.64 -8.63 -39.10
N GLU A 732 -15.81 -9.50 -40.10
CA GLU A 732 -16.89 -10.49 -40.14
C GLU A 732 -16.77 -11.50 -38.99
N PRO A 733 -17.88 -11.84 -38.30
CA PRO A 733 -17.88 -12.87 -37.28
C PRO A 733 -17.86 -14.28 -37.90
N SER A 734 -17.00 -15.13 -37.34
CA SER A 734 -16.88 -16.56 -37.64
C SER A 734 -18.17 -17.31 -37.29
N ASP A 735 -18.76 -18.00 -38.28
CA ASP A 735 -19.93 -18.90 -38.17
C ASP A 735 -19.66 -20.16 -37.31
N ALA A 736 -19.65 -20.01 -35.98
CA ALA A 736 -19.78 -21.13 -35.06
C ALA A 736 -20.74 -20.75 -33.92
N PRO A 737 -21.86 -21.48 -33.72
CA PRO A 737 -22.81 -21.12 -32.68
C PRO A 737 -22.17 -21.36 -31.30
N PRO A 738 -22.29 -20.41 -30.35
CA PRO A 738 -21.90 -20.66 -28.98
C PRO A 738 -22.80 -21.77 -28.42
N ARG A 739 -22.19 -22.81 -27.84
CA ARG A 739 -22.93 -23.82 -27.09
C ARG A 739 -23.52 -23.12 -25.86
N ARG A 740 -24.83 -22.84 -25.89
CA ARG A 740 -25.61 -22.33 -24.74
C ARG A 740 -25.52 -23.37 -23.62
N GLY A 741 -24.65 -23.14 -22.64
CA GLY A 741 -24.80 -23.76 -21.32
C GLY A 741 -26.03 -23.14 -20.67
N HIS A 742 -26.90 -23.97 -20.10
CA HIS A 742 -28.04 -23.46 -19.34
C HIS A 742 -27.51 -22.90 -18.02
N VAL A 743 -27.25 -21.60 -17.99
CA VAL A 743 -27.16 -20.85 -16.73
C VAL A 743 -28.52 -21.00 -16.05
N SER A 744 -28.53 -21.33 -14.75
CA SER A 744 -29.77 -21.37 -13.97
C SER A 744 -30.55 -20.08 -14.23
N GLN A 745 -31.80 -20.21 -14.67
CA GLN A 745 -32.69 -19.07 -14.97
C GLN A 745 -32.68 -18.06 -13.80
N ARG A 746 -32.53 -18.55 -12.56
CA ARG A 746 -32.46 -17.72 -11.36
C ARG A 746 -31.17 -16.94 -11.19
N PHE A 747 -30.02 -17.43 -11.66
CA PHE A 747 -28.78 -16.63 -11.67
C PHE A 747 -28.90 -15.46 -12.64
N VAL A 748 -29.57 -15.68 -13.77
CA VAL A 748 -29.93 -14.62 -14.72
C VAL A 748 -30.89 -13.64 -14.06
N ASP A 749 -31.90 -14.12 -13.33
CA ASP A 749 -32.87 -13.28 -12.64
C ASP A 749 -32.21 -12.44 -11.51
N LEU A 750 -31.33 -13.02 -10.69
CA LEU A 750 -30.60 -12.33 -9.61
C LEU A 750 -29.64 -11.27 -10.14
N ALA A 751 -28.88 -11.59 -11.18
CA ALA A 751 -28.02 -10.63 -11.86
C ALA A 751 -28.84 -9.53 -12.56
N ALA A 752 -30.00 -9.87 -13.12
CA ALA A 752 -30.92 -8.90 -13.72
C ALA A 752 -31.53 -7.96 -12.69
N GLU A 753 -31.92 -8.46 -11.51
CA GLU A 753 -32.43 -7.63 -10.40
C GLU A 753 -31.38 -6.63 -9.92
N GLU A 754 -30.12 -7.04 -9.77
CA GLU A 754 -29.01 -6.14 -9.41
C GLU A 754 -28.73 -5.10 -10.51
N VAL A 755 -28.72 -5.50 -11.78
CA VAL A 755 -28.55 -4.56 -12.91
C VAL A 755 -29.72 -3.57 -12.98
N VAL A 756 -30.95 -4.02 -12.75
CA VAL A 756 -32.14 -3.15 -12.72
C VAL A 756 -32.10 -2.20 -11.52
N ALA A 757 -31.66 -2.65 -10.34
CA ALA A 757 -31.48 -1.81 -9.17
C ALA A 757 -30.39 -0.74 -9.40
N LEU A 758 -29.27 -1.12 -10.02
CA LEU A 758 -28.19 -0.22 -10.39
C LEU A 758 -28.68 0.85 -11.37
N LEU A 759 -29.39 0.43 -12.43
CA LEU A 759 -29.94 1.33 -13.44
C LEU A 759 -31.02 2.26 -12.87
N ARG A 760 -31.85 1.81 -11.93
CA ARG A 760 -32.81 2.70 -11.22
C ARG A 760 -32.11 3.76 -10.38
N GLY A 761 -30.93 3.45 -9.84
CA GLY A 761 -30.10 4.42 -9.12
C GLY A 761 -29.36 5.41 -10.01
N THR A 762 -29.15 5.10 -11.30
CA THR A 762 -28.37 5.93 -12.24
C THR A 762 -29.22 6.68 -13.27
N VAL A 763 -30.38 6.16 -13.64
CA VAL A 763 -31.21 6.67 -14.74
C VAL A 763 -32.29 7.61 -14.19
N ALA A 764 -32.38 8.82 -14.74
CA ALA A 764 -33.43 9.76 -14.37
C ALA A 764 -34.84 9.14 -14.62
N PRO A 765 -35.83 9.32 -13.72
CA PRO A 765 -37.10 8.60 -13.79
C PRO A 765 -37.86 8.75 -15.12
N ASN A 766 -37.69 9.88 -15.81
CA ASN A 766 -38.31 10.18 -17.09
C ASN A 766 -37.69 9.46 -18.29
N LEU A 767 -36.52 8.82 -18.12
CA LEU A 767 -35.81 8.07 -19.17
C LEU A 767 -35.98 6.56 -19.04
N TRP A 768 -36.58 6.09 -17.94
CA TRP A 768 -36.71 4.66 -17.64
C TRP A 768 -37.49 3.89 -18.71
N GLU A 769 -38.60 4.46 -19.20
CA GLU A 769 -39.38 3.83 -20.28
C GLU A 769 -38.59 3.71 -21.59
N SER A 770 -37.72 4.68 -21.89
CA SER A 770 -36.88 4.64 -23.10
C SER A 770 -35.77 3.60 -22.99
N VAL A 771 -35.21 3.40 -21.79
CA VAL A 771 -34.22 2.35 -21.51
C VAL A 771 -34.87 0.97 -21.62
N LEU A 772 -36.06 0.77 -21.06
CA LEU A 772 -36.80 -0.49 -21.18
C LEU A 772 -37.19 -0.80 -22.63
N ALA A 773 -37.65 0.20 -23.38
CA ALA A 773 -37.97 0.03 -24.80
C ALA A 773 -36.74 -0.42 -25.60
N ARG A 774 -35.58 0.19 -25.35
CA ARG A 774 -34.34 -0.17 -26.04
C ARG A 774 -33.80 -1.54 -25.64
N ALA A 775 -33.95 -1.93 -24.37
CA ALA A 775 -33.62 -3.27 -23.91
C ALA A 775 -34.52 -4.33 -24.56
N GLY A 776 -35.83 -4.05 -24.71
CA GLY A 776 -36.76 -4.89 -25.44
C GLY A 776 -36.36 -5.09 -26.92
N GLU A 777 -35.98 -4.00 -27.60
CA GLU A 777 -35.50 -4.07 -29.00
C GLU A 777 -34.22 -4.92 -29.16
N ILE A 778 -33.34 -4.94 -28.16
CA ILE A 778 -32.11 -5.74 -28.17
C ILE A 778 -32.44 -7.22 -27.92
N LEU A 779 -33.36 -7.51 -26.99
CA LEU A 779 -33.82 -8.87 -26.72
C LEU A 779 -34.53 -9.49 -27.93
N ASP A 780 -35.37 -8.72 -28.62
CA ASP A 780 -36.04 -9.17 -29.85
C ASP A 780 -35.06 -9.39 -31.02
N ALA A 781 -33.89 -8.77 -31.00
CA ALA A 781 -32.86 -8.93 -32.04
C ALA A 781 -31.94 -10.15 -31.82
N GLU A 782 -31.82 -10.65 -30.58
CA GLU A 782 -30.90 -11.75 -30.23
C GLU A 782 -31.56 -13.13 -30.05
N GLY A 783 -32.90 -13.22 -30.05
CA GLY A 783 -33.65 -14.49 -30.12
C GLY A 783 -33.79 -15.25 -28.80
#